data_AF-A0A350TJG1-F1
#
_entry.id   AF-A0A350TJG1-F1
#
_cell.length_a   1.000
_cell.length_b   1.000
_cell.length_c   1.000
_cell.angle_alpha   90.00
_cell.angle_beta   90.00
_cell.angle_gamma   90.00
#
_symmetry.space_group_name_H-M   'P 1'
#
loop_
_entity.id
_entity.type
_entity.pdbx_description
1 polymer ?
#
loop_
_entity_poly.entity_id
_entity_poly.type
_entity_poly.pdbx_seq_one_letter_code
_entity_poly.pdbx_strand_id
1 'polypeptide(L)'
;MALILSAVMLAGCVTTILLAAHRNWKDPGLGALSQYYETGENADPGAVSTVPDDPGGTSFGLYMFASKVGTVDDFRRWLRSHSSALYRDFGERLDQAYGTNLSGGSQAGYGPNFQRTWAEIGHGANGKEFGNAQTEYWGSVRYEKLIERLESTYRSFDLNNYSIALQNVLWSRSVHHGVDGAYNVVTRAIDGRLGGFANQSEAELIAAIYAECSKLNNQYSDMTTQLSDRYGVKGRSMAYFSKAGDDVQSSVYSRLHINEPADALVMRYQNTTAPLEGKYQILYLSNQKFGYAVNEGNLVDSAKASALTLTYYNSGRYTLAAEDGKRLAVVNGALMLQNPSADASQLWTLTSSSNGYVLYNVGAKLYLTITVSTAEIPDTPAPSEPTEEETAARNKRVEELVAALNSDDENALDEKTAALFVTMLTEKIEALVTEHLEGKEETEVKADLAKMEDIQRRMDELEAKLPENEKEITDEQRAEMEELQKEYLELIKSFTGKSLDEIILIVAGELVDKQIADEKAAASTTTTVTAYKVGLSADAKAATLMAVTPVTGQDSWSTVGLFYPQMPETDDFGTKIVHNLTEGNSSFPIRGIVTCTQGIGTVKAVVTNAGGAVATSSSGNAGGAKWFDLWELDSALTISKLPQGKYTFTLTGTNSTGTYTLVNKTFTIGAATTTTPEAPDNKYVVQFVVNGKVVDTRTYTEAQPYGALPSVSESGFQGWFYSDREISQSTPVAPRNHTVTAKFGTLHTVSFKYDNTVWDSYKLAQNDIIRIPTTNPIKAADKSYTYSFSYWKDSATGAKLASGTLMPDSDVTYVAVFSKTANSGGGGTGGGGTGGGGGGGTTPVTPSGSYLTGISPNTSVSSLTASGYTVYSGSKQVTSGLVGTGMTAVSSGGSVTIVVTGDVSGDGKVTITDVVKLQKSVVGSASLTGAYAKAGDISGDGKITITAISLYATGGAEYTVNELSISDGKTAEESSEAPTESSEAPTTSSEAPAASSGAPASSAGTPSTGDAGVAALVIVAGLSVTGALVLRKRHS
;
A
#
# COMPACT_ATOMS: atom_id res chain seq x y z
N MET A 1 17.35 -25.54 -2.58
CA MET A 1 15.89 -25.26 -2.66
C MET A 1 15.53 -24.11 -3.60
N ALA A 2 16.22 -22.96 -3.58
CA ALA A 2 15.92 -21.79 -4.45
C ALA A 2 15.95 -22.01 -5.99
N LEU A 3 16.25 -23.23 -6.47
CA LEU A 3 16.38 -23.58 -7.89
C LEU A 3 15.10 -24.18 -8.51
N ILE A 4 14.10 -24.48 -7.68
CA ILE A 4 12.87 -25.19 -8.08
C ILE A 4 11.76 -24.19 -8.41
N LEU A 5 11.58 -23.15 -7.59
CA LEU A 5 10.58 -22.11 -7.88
C LEU A 5 10.96 -21.25 -9.09
N SER A 6 12.23 -21.20 -9.47
CA SER A 6 12.68 -20.53 -10.71
C SER A 6 12.26 -21.22 -12.00
N ALA A 7 11.85 -22.50 -11.95
CA ALA A 7 11.19 -23.19 -13.07
C ALA A 7 9.68 -22.92 -13.10
N VAL A 8 9.06 -22.80 -11.91
CA VAL A 8 7.62 -22.61 -11.75
C VAL A 8 7.18 -21.15 -11.98
N MET A 9 7.99 -20.17 -11.55
CA MET A 9 7.75 -18.73 -11.77
C MET A 9 7.85 -18.29 -13.25
N LEU A 10 8.20 -19.21 -14.16
CA LEU A 10 8.06 -19.00 -15.60
C LEU A 10 6.60 -18.90 -16.05
N ALA A 11 5.63 -19.40 -15.28
CA ALA A 11 4.22 -19.28 -15.61
C ALA A 11 3.57 -17.96 -15.16
N GLY A 12 4.34 -17.01 -14.59
CA GLY A 12 3.81 -15.74 -14.09
C GLY A 12 4.73 -14.52 -14.13
N CYS A 13 6.05 -14.60 -14.31
CA CYS A 13 6.89 -13.38 -14.29
C CYS A 13 6.98 -12.55 -15.59
N VAL A 14 5.87 -12.24 -16.25
CA VAL A 14 5.64 -11.09 -17.16
C VAL A 14 4.09 -11.06 -17.42
N THR A 15 3.42 -9.92 -17.21
CA THR A 15 1.97 -9.52 -17.18
C THR A 15 1.90 -8.00 -17.35
N THR A 16 1.23 -7.51 -18.40
CA THR A 16 1.05 -6.12 -18.81
C THR A 16 1.33 -5.05 -17.76
N ILE A 17 2.41 -4.29 -18.00
CA ILE A 17 2.64 -2.96 -17.43
C ILE A 17 1.38 -2.08 -17.60
N LEU A 18 0.60 -2.31 -18.67
CA LEU A 18 -0.65 -1.60 -18.96
C LEU A 18 -1.91 -2.00 -18.15
N LEU A 19 -2.03 -3.23 -17.63
CA LEU A 19 -3.18 -3.60 -16.78
C LEU A 19 -2.86 -3.50 -15.29
N ALA A 20 -1.66 -3.91 -14.86
CA ALA A 20 -1.27 -3.85 -13.45
C ALA A 20 -1.32 -2.41 -12.90
N ALA A 21 -0.77 -1.46 -13.66
CA ALA A 21 -0.71 -0.07 -13.26
C ALA A 21 -2.05 0.69 -13.43
N HIS A 22 -3.07 0.09 -14.06
CA HIS A 22 -4.44 0.59 -14.06
C HIS A 22 -5.37 -0.13 -13.06
N ARG A 23 -4.85 -1.07 -12.25
CA ARG A 23 -5.66 -1.72 -11.20
C ARG A 23 -6.04 -0.68 -10.15
N ASN A 24 -7.34 -0.55 -9.90
CA ASN A 24 -7.84 0.09 -8.71
C ASN A 24 -7.52 -0.83 -7.51
N TRP A 25 -6.54 -0.43 -6.71
CA TRP A 25 -6.10 -1.16 -5.53
C TRP A 25 -6.93 -0.83 -4.29
N LYS A 26 -8.09 -0.19 -4.41
CA LYS A 26 -9.01 0.00 -3.28
C LYS A 26 -9.47 -1.34 -2.70
N ASP A 27 -9.39 -1.48 -1.38
CA ASP A 27 -9.81 -2.66 -0.61
C ASP A 27 -9.22 -4.00 -1.13
N PRO A 28 -7.88 -4.11 -1.34
CA PRO A 28 -7.27 -5.24 -2.02
C PRO A 28 -7.07 -6.42 -1.07
N GLY A 29 -7.18 -7.64 -1.61
CA GLY A 29 -6.85 -8.85 -0.86
C GLY A 29 -5.35 -9.00 -0.58
N LEU A 30 -5.00 -9.85 0.39
CA LEU A 30 -3.63 -10.30 0.57
C LEU A 30 -3.17 -11.09 -0.67
N GLY A 31 -1.97 -10.78 -1.15
CA GLY A 31 -1.39 -11.36 -2.37
C GLY A 31 -1.89 -10.72 -3.68
N ALA A 32 -2.87 -9.81 -3.67
CA ALA A 32 -3.38 -9.16 -4.88
C ALA A 32 -2.32 -8.42 -5.72
N LEU A 33 -1.28 -7.86 -5.08
CA LEU A 33 -0.18 -7.16 -5.77
C LEU A 33 0.61 -8.10 -6.68
N SER A 34 0.87 -9.31 -6.22
CA SER A 34 1.71 -10.29 -6.90
C SER A 34 0.96 -11.48 -7.47
N GLN A 35 -0.34 -11.62 -7.19
CA GLN A 35 -1.26 -12.61 -7.77
C GLN A 35 -1.09 -12.70 -9.28
N TYR A 36 -1.05 -11.53 -9.93
CA TYR A 36 -0.82 -11.46 -11.36
C TYR A 36 0.49 -12.22 -11.72
N TYR A 37 1.59 -11.97 -11.03
CA TYR A 37 2.89 -12.62 -11.27
C TYR A 37 3.04 -14.07 -10.75
N GLU A 38 2.06 -14.58 -10.00
CA GLU A 38 2.14 -15.87 -9.29
C GLU A 38 1.13 -16.89 -9.83
N THR A 39 -0.07 -16.44 -10.18
CA THR A 39 -1.22 -17.28 -10.57
C THR A 39 -1.87 -16.85 -11.89
N GLY A 40 -1.57 -15.64 -12.39
CA GLY A 40 -2.21 -15.03 -13.55
C GLY A 40 -3.62 -14.49 -13.27
N GLU A 41 -4.22 -13.80 -14.26
CA GLU A 41 -5.57 -13.23 -14.14
C GLU A 41 -6.69 -14.28 -14.30
N ASN A 42 -6.43 -15.34 -15.08
CA ASN A 42 -7.32 -16.49 -15.26
C ASN A 42 -6.80 -17.69 -14.47
N ALA A 43 -6.62 -17.49 -13.17
CA ALA A 43 -5.98 -18.46 -12.29
C ALA A 43 -6.83 -19.73 -12.15
N ASP A 44 -6.28 -20.88 -12.57
CA ASP A 44 -7.00 -22.16 -12.60
C ASP A 44 -6.58 -23.07 -11.42
N PRO A 45 -7.43 -23.30 -10.41
CA PRO A 45 -7.11 -24.17 -9.29
C PRO A 45 -7.03 -25.66 -9.69
N GLY A 46 -7.61 -26.05 -10.83
CA GLY A 46 -7.55 -27.39 -11.40
C GLY A 46 -6.38 -27.64 -12.35
N ALA A 47 -5.51 -26.64 -12.58
CA ALA A 47 -4.40 -26.74 -13.53
C ALA A 47 -3.47 -27.93 -13.24
N VAL A 48 -2.98 -28.58 -14.30
CA VAL A 48 -1.94 -29.62 -14.25
C VAL A 48 -0.99 -29.38 -15.42
N SER A 49 0.31 -29.30 -15.15
CA SER A 49 1.38 -29.26 -16.18
C SER A 49 2.36 -30.40 -15.95
N THR A 50 2.75 -31.08 -17.05
CA THR A 50 3.72 -32.19 -17.03
C THR A 50 4.76 -31.97 -18.11
N VAL A 51 5.83 -31.27 -17.75
CA VAL A 51 6.97 -31.03 -18.66
C VAL A 51 7.94 -32.23 -18.59
N PRO A 52 8.26 -32.88 -19.72
CA PRO A 52 9.30 -33.91 -19.76
C PRO A 52 10.64 -33.39 -19.20
N ASP A 53 11.33 -34.25 -18.43
CA ASP A 53 12.60 -33.95 -17.76
C ASP A 53 12.64 -32.78 -16.76
N ASP A 54 11.49 -32.18 -16.40
CA ASP A 54 11.45 -31.14 -15.38
C ASP A 54 11.87 -31.69 -13.99
N PRO A 55 12.82 -31.04 -13.28
CA PRO A 55 13.28 -31.49 -11.96
C PRO A 55 12.20 -31.42 -10.86
N GLY A 56 11.15 -30.60 -11.02
CA GLY A 56 9.95 -30.56 -10.20
C GLY A 56 8.91 -31.64 -10.54
N GLY A 57 8.94 -32.16 -11.76
CA GLY A 57 7.97 -33.12 -12.28
C GLY A 57 6.62 -32.47 -12.59
N THR A 58 5.53 -33.24 -12.49
CA THR A 58 4.16 -32.71 -12.60
C THR A 58 3.91 -31.63 -11.56
N SER A 59 3.32 -30.50 -11.99
CA SER A 59 2.96 -29.35 -11.16
C SER A 59 1.45 -29.09 -11.19
N PHE A 60 0.89 -28.61 -10.08
CA PHE A 60 -0.56 -28.62 -9.81
C PHE A 60 -1.11 -27.28 -9.27
N GLY A 61 -2.22 -26.81 -9.82
CA GLY A 61 -3.04 -25.69 -9.32
C GLY A 61 -2.42 -24.29 -9.39
N LEU A 62 -3.01 -23.35 -8.63
CA LEU A 62 -2.74 -21.91 -8.67
C LEU A 62 -1.24 -21.59 -8.48
N TYR A 63 -0.61 -22.24 -7.50
CA TYR A 63 0.79 -22.04 -7.13
C TYR A 63 1.71 -23.15 -7.64
N MET A 64 1.22 -24.00 -8.56
CA MET A 64 1.99 -25.03 -9.25
C MET A 64 2.78 -25.93 -8.27
N PHE A 65 2.07 -26.54 -7.31
CA PHE A 65 2.64 -27.48 -6.35
C PHE A 65 3.29 -28.65 -7.08
N ALA A 66 4.57 -28.91 -6.84
CA ALA A 66 5.38 -29.78 -7.68
C ALA A 66 5.67 -31.13 -7.01
N SER A 67 5.48 -32.20 -7.79
CA SER A 67 5.47 -33.61 -7.33
C SER A 67 6.80 -34.14 -6.81
N LYS A 68 7.92 -33.91 -7.51
CA LYS A 68 9.25 -34.44 -7.14
C LYS A 68 9.87 -33.74 -5.91
N VAL A 69 9.31 -32.60 -5.51
CA VAL A 69 9.85 -31.70 -4.47
C VAL A 69 8.95 -31.62 -3.23
N GLY A 70 7.86 -32.39 -3.21
CA GLY A 70 7.02 -32.65 -2.04
C GLY A 70 5.94 -31.60 -1.74
N THR A 71 5.90 -30.45 -2.42
CA THR A 71 4.98 -29.37 -2.02
C THR A 71 3.50 -29.71 -2.23
N VAL A 72 3.18 -30.55 -3.23
CA VAL A 72 1.83 -31.10 -3.41
C VAL A 72 1.46 -32.14 -2.34
N ASP A 73 2.45 -32.87 -1.80
CA ASP A 73 2.22 -33.82 -0.71
C ASP A 73 1.98 -33.12 0.62
N ASP A 74 2.74 -32.05 0.87
CA ASP A 74 2.57 -31.22 2.05
C ASP A 74 1.21 -30.50 2.03
N PHE A 75 0.75 -30.01 0.87
CA PHE A 75 -0.60 -29.47 0.70
C PHE A 75 -1.69 -30.52 0.96
N ARG A 76 -1.56 -31.71 0.35
CA ARG A 76 -2.47 -32.84 0.56
C ARG A 76 -2.58 -33.22 2.04
N ARG A 77 -1.44 -33.30 2.74
CA ARG A 77 -1.40 -33.58 4.19
C ARG A 77 -2.02 -32.45 5.03
N TRP A 78 -1.81 -31.19 4.65
CA TRP A 78 -2.44 -30.03 5.30
C TRP A 78 -3.98 -30.08 5.18
N LEU A 79 -4.51 -30.32 3.98
CA LEU A 79 -5.95 -30.51 3.73
C LEU A 79 -6.57 -31.59 4.64
N ARG A 80 -5.91 -32.74 4.77
CA ARG A 80 -6.35 -33.85 5.66
C ARG A 80 -6.42 -33.46 7.14
N SER A 81 -5.60 -32.51 7.57
CA SER A 81 -5.53 -32.03 8.95
C SER A 81 -6.43 -30.82 9.26
N HIS A 82 -7.09 -30.24 8.25
CA HIS A 82 -7.84 -29.00 8.43
C HIS A 82 -9.08 -29.15 9.31
N SER A 83 -9.45 -28.06 9.99
CA SER A 83 -10.75 -27.91 10.66
C SER A 83 -11.96 -27.97 9.71
N SER A 84 -11.76 -27.65 8.43
CA SER A 84 -12.82 -27.56 7.42
C SER A 84 -13.15 -28.96 6.89
N ALA A 85 -14.41 -29.38 7.02
CA ALA A 85 -14.87 -30.66 6.49
C ALA A 85 -14.73 -30.75 4.96
N LEU A 86 -14.93 -29.64 4.24
CA LEU A 86 -14.78 -29.56 2.79
C LEU A 86 -13.31 -29.70 2.37
N TYR A 87 -12.37 -29.07 3.08
CA TYR A 87 -10.95 -29.20 2.77
C TYR A 87 -10.44 -30.62 3.07
N ARG A 88 -10.95 -31.24 4.14
CA ARG A 88 -10.69 -32.64 4.44
C ARG A 88 -11.21 -33.59 3.35
N ASP A 89 -12.39 -33.34 2.77
CA ASP A 89 -12.90 -34.10 1.61
C ASP A 89 -11.97 -34.00 0.39
N PHE A 90 -11.50 -32.79 0.06
CA PHE A 90 -10.50 -32.61 -1.00
C PHE A 90 -9.24 -33.44 -0.72
N GLY A 91 -8.75 -33.40 0.53
CA GLY A 91 -7.63 -34.23 0.96
C GLY A 91 -7.91 -35.73 0.82
N GLU A 92 -9.08 -36.22 1.23
CA GLU A 92 -9.46 -37.65 1.15
C GLU A 92 -9.53 -38.16 -0.29
N ARG A 93 -10.09 -37.36 -1.19
CA ARG A 93 -10.15 -37.66 -2.63
C ARG A 93 -8.75 -37.70 -3.25
N LEU A 94 -7.87 -36.77 -2.89
CA LEU A 94 -6.48 -36.75 -3.35
C LEU A 94 -5.63 -37.88 -2.76
N ASP A 95 -5.83 -38.25 -1.49
CA ASP A 95 -5.22 -39.42 -0.84
C ASP A 95 -5.60 -40.72 -1.58
N GLN A 96 -6.89 -40.90 -1.88
CA GLN A 96 -7.39 -42.05 -2.63
C GLN A 96 -6.81 -42.12 -4.04
N ALA A 97 -6.78 -40.98 -4.75
CA ALA A 97 -6.25 -40.89 -6.11
C ALA A 97 -4.72 -41.09 -6.19
N TYR A 98 -3.98 -40.73 -5.13
CA TYR A 98 -2.55 -41.02 -4.98
C TYR A 98 -2.31 -42.52 -4.70
N GLY A 99 -3.15 -43.12 -3.86
CA GLY A 99 -3.04 -44.52 -3.45
C GLY A 99 -3.46 -45.53 -4.52
N THR A 100 -4.29 -45.14 -5.50
CA THR A 100 -4.92 -46.04 -6.48
C THR A 100 -4.78 -45.56 -7.92
N ASN A 101 -4.58 -46.49 -8.86
CA ASN A 101 -4.58 -46.20 -10.29
C ASN A 101 -6.02 -46.29 -10.87
N LEU A 102 -6.18 -45.90 -12.14
CA LEU A 102 -7.48 -45.87 -12.81
C LEU A 102 -8.19 -47.23 -12.89
N SER A 103 -7.46 -48.33 -12.75
CA SER A 103 -7.96 -49.70 -12.74
C SER A 103 -8.14 -50.27 -11.31
N GLY A 104 -7.97 -49.46 -10.27
CA GLY A 104 -8.08 -49.85 -8.86
C GLY A 104 -6.83 -50.54 -8.27
N GLY A 105 -5.72 -50.63 -9.00
CA GLY A 105 -4.45 -51.15 -8.50
C GLY A 105 -3.71 -50.14 -7.60
N SER A 106 -2.90 -50.62 -6.66
CA SER A 106 -2.22 -49.77 -5.66
C SER A 106 -1.03 -48.98 -6.22
N GLN A 107 -0.62 -47.92 -5.50
CA GLN A 107 0.61 -47.12 -5.71
C GLN A 107 0.69 -46.35 -7.04
N ALA A 108 -0.31 -45.53 -7.34
CA ALA A 108 -0.31 -44.68 -8.55
C ALA A 108 0.55 -43.41 -8.46
N GLY A 109 0.77 -42.89 -7.24
CA GLY A 109 1.48 -41.63 -7.03
C GLY A 109 0.77 -40.45 -7.72
N TYR A 110 1.53 -39.49 -8.25
CA TYR A 110 1.01 -38.34 -9.00
C TYR A 110 0.69 -38.63 -10.47
N GLY A 111 0.35 -39.88 -10.79
CA GLY A 111 -0.01 -40.33 -12.12
C GLY A 111 -1.42 -39.90 -12.57
N PRO A 112 -1.92 -40.43 -13.71
CA PRO A 112 -3.14 -39.96 -14.35
C PRO A 112 -4.39 -39.91 -13.47
N ASN A 113 -4.54 -40.82 -12.50
CA ASN A 113 -5.69 -40.77 -11.57
C ASN A 113 -5.65 -39.54 -10.67
N PHE A 114 -4.49 -39.22 -10.08
CA PHE A 114 -4.29 -38.03 -9.26
C PHE A 114 -4.48 -36.75 -10.08
N GLN A 115 -3.91 -36.71 -11.28
CA GLN A 115 -4.04 -35.56 -12.20
C GLN A 115 -5.49 -35.29 -12.57
N ARG A 116 -6.25 -36.33 -12.93
CA ARG A 116 -7.68 -36.23 -13.20
C ARG A 116 -8.45 -35.77 -11.95
N THR A 117 -8.23 -36.38 -10.79
CA THR A 117 -8.95 -36.01 -9.57
C THR A 117 -8.65 -34.57 -9.12
N TRP A 118 -7.42 -34.08 -9.34
CA TRP A 118 -7.09 -32.67 -9.11
C TRP A 118 -7.91 -31.73 -9.99
N ALA A 119 -7.94 -31.99 -11.31
CA ALA A 119 -8.75 -31.21 -12.26
C ALA A 119 -10.26 -31.31 -11.94
N GLU A 120 -10.78 -32.50 -11.62
CA GLU A 120 -12.19 -32.70 -11.20
C GLU A 120 -12.58 -31.91 -9.94
N ILE A 121 -11.64 -31.67 -9.01
CA ILE A 121 -11.88 -30.82 -7.84
C ILE A 121 -11.86 -29.33 -8.27
N GLY A 122 -10.81 -28.89 -8.97
CA GLY A 122 -10.61 -27.49 -9.33
C GLY A 122 -11.56 -26.95 -10.40
N HIS A 123 -12.06 -27.79 -11.30
CA HIS A 123 -13.07 -27.45 -12.32
C HIS A 123 -14.49 -27.83 -11.90
N GLY A 124 -14.64 -28.47 -10.73
CA GLY A 124 -15.93 -28.88 -10.18
C GLY A 124 -16.67 -27.76 -9.45
N ALA A 125 -17.85 -28.09 -8.90
CA ALA A 125 -18.73 -27.12 -8.22
C ALA A 125 -18.09 -26.38 -7.03
N ASN A 126 -17.05 -26.97 -6.41
CA ASN A 126 -16.31 -26.39 -5.28
C ASN A 126 -14.89 -25.89 -5.70
N GLY A 127 -14.67 -25.64 -6.99
CA GLY A 127 -13.36 -25.28 -7.53
C GLY A 127 -12.80 -23.97 -6.94
N LYS A 128 -13.68 -23.01 -6.64
CA LYS A 128 -13.32 -21.75 -5.97
C LYS A 128 -12.84 -21.98 -4.54
N GLU A 129 -13.51 -22.85 -3.79
CA GLU A 129 -13.15 -23.22 -2.42
C GLU A 129 -11.85 -24.03 -2.40
N PHE A 130 -11.58 -24.84 -3.43
CA PHE A 130 -10.29 -25.49 -3.61
C PHE A 130 -9.17 -24.50 -3.94
N GLY A 131 -9.43 -23.49 -4.77
CA GLY A 131 -8.50 -22.38 -5.01
C GLY A 131 -8.18 -21.60 -3.73
N ASN A 132 -9.20 -21.26 -2.93
CA ASN A 132 -9.02 -20.63 -1.62
C ASN A 132 -8.14 -21.49 -0.69
N ALA A 133 -8.35 -22.81 -0.65
CA ALA A 133 -7.54 -23.73 0.15
C ALA A 133 -6.06 -23.72 -0.26
N GLN A 134 -5.76 -23.61 -1.56
CA GLN A 134 -4.39 -23.50 -2.07
C GLN A 134 -3.72 -22.19 -1.62
N THR A 135 -4.45 -21.07 -1.65
CA THR A 135 -3.98 -19.76 -1.16
C THR A 135 -3.78 -19.74 0.35
N GLU A 136 -4.73 -20.27 1.12
CA GLU A 136 -4.66 -20.34 2.59
C GLU A 136 -3.50 -21.23 3.09
N TYR A 137 -3.27 -22.36 2.40
CA TYR A 137 -2.09 -23.19 2.63
C TYR A 137 -0.79 -22.40 2.41
N TRP A 138 -0.65 -21.68 1.29
CA TRP A 138 0.53 -20.85 1.02
C TRP A 138 0.70 -19.70 2.01
N GLY A 139 -0.39 -19.07 2.45
CA GLY A 139 -0.38 -18.09 3.53
C GLY A 139 0.24 -18.66 4.81
N SER A 140 -0.28 -19.79 5.29
CA SER A 140 0.14 -20.40 6.55
C SER A 140 1.54 -21.02 6.53
N VAL A 141 2.03 -21.55 5.40
CA VAL A 141 3.36 -22.19 5.31
C VAL A 141 4.46 -21.32 4.68
N ARG A 142 4.14 -20.11 4.20
CA ARG A 142 5.12 -19.15 3.65
C ARG A 142 5.01 -17.77 4.28
N TYR A 143 3.88 -17.11 4.11
CA TYR A 143 3.71 -15.72 4.51
C TYR A 143 3.76 -15.56 6.04
N GLU A 144 2.90 -16.29 6.77
CA GLU A 144 2.86 -16.22 8.24
C GLU A 144 4.23 -16.58 8.86
N LYS A 145 4.93 -17.58 8.30
CA LYS A 145 6.27 -18.00 8.76
C LYS A 145 7.37 -17.00 8.44
N LEU A 146 7.19 -16.16 7.42
CA LEU A 146 8.05 -14.99 7.22
C LEU A 146 7.77 -13.92 8.27
N ILE A 147 6.49 -13.60 8.54
CA ILE A 147 6.11 -12.57 9.51
C ILE A 147 6.55 -12.95 10.93
N GLU A 148 6.23 -14.16 11.41
CA GLU A 148 6.66 -14.71 12.71
C GLU A 148 8.18 -14.54 12.93
N ARG A 149 8.96 -14.77 11.87
CA ARG A 149 10.42 -14.68 11.92
C ARG A 149 10.91 -13.23 11.90
N LEU A 150 10.28 -12.35 11.12
CA LEU A 150 10.61 -10.92 11.09
C LEU A 150 10.29 -10.22 12.41
N GLU A 151 9.11 -10.47 13.00
CA GLU A 151 8.72 -9.94 14.32
C GLU A 151 9.58 -10.52 15.45
N SER A 152 10.04 -11.77 15.32
CA SER A 152 11.00 -12.36 16.26
C SER A 152 12.38 -11.70 16.20
N THR A 153 12.81 -11.26 15.01
CA THR A 153 14.08 -10.56 14.77
C THR A 153 14.02 -9.09 15.17
N TYR A 154 12.96 -8.38 14.77
CA TYR A 154 12.76 -6.96 15.00
C TYR A 154 11.58 -6.76 15.97
N ARG A 155 11.84 -6.73 17.28
CA ARG A 155 10.78 -6.71 18.31
C ARG A 155 9.88 -5.47 18.30
N SER A 156 10.30 -4.39 17.67
CA SER A 156 9.47 -3.19 17.43
C SER A 156 8.73 -3.21 16.09
N PHE A 157 9.02 -4.17 15.21
CA PHE A 157 8.26 -4.35 13.97
C PHE A 157 6.93 -5.01 14.31
N ASP A 158 5.85 -4.28 14.03
CA ASP A 158 4.47 -4.75 14.15
C ASP A 158 3.79 -4.37 12.84
N LEU A 159 3.37 -5.39 12.09
CA LEU A 159 2.86 -5.25 10.72
C LEU A 159 1.54 -4.46 10.66
N ASN A 160 0.81 -4.36 11.78
CA ASN A 160 -0.41 -3.55 11.90
C ASN A 160 -0.14 -2.04 11.85
N ASN A 161 1.12 -1.60 11.96
CA ASN A 161 1.52 -0.21 11.75
C ASN A 161 1.57 0.18 10.26
N TYR A 162 1.48 -0.79 9.35
CA TYR A 162 1.65 -0.61 7.92
C TYR A 162 0.37 -1.01 7.16
N SER A 163 0.26 -0.58 5.91
CA SER A 163 -0.92 -0.87 5.10
C SER A 163 -0.89 -2.30 4.52
N ILE A 164 -1.99 -2.66 3.87
CA ILE A 164 -2.09 -3.88 3.05
C ILE A 164 -1.04 -3.94 1.93
N ALA A 165 -0.40 -2.82 1.57
CA ALA A 165 0.70 -2.78 0.60
C ALA A 165 1.96 -3.48 1.12
N LEU A 166 2.48 -3.13 2.30
CA LEU A 166 3.66 -3.85 2.85
C LEU A 166 3.37 -5.33 3.08
N GLN A 167 2.16 -5.67 3.52
CA GLN A 167 1.69 -7.06 3.64
C GLN A 167 1.77 -7.79 2.29
N ASN A 168 1.31 -7.16 1.21
CA ASN A 168 1.40 -7.68 -0.15
C ASN A 168 2.85 -7.78 -0.67
N VAL A 169 3.73 -6.84 -0.33
CA VAL A 169 5.17 -6.92 -0.66
C VAL A 169 5.82 -8.10 0.06
N LEU A 170 5.51 -8.32 1.33
CA LEU A 170 6.03 -9.45 2.11
C LEU A 170 5.45 -10.79 1.64
N TRP A 171 4.16 -10.85 1.27
CA TRP A 171 3.56 -11.99 0.57
C TRP A 171 4.35 -12.33 -0.68
N SER A 172 4.49 -11.35 -1.57
CA SER A 172 5.21 -11.45 -2.84
C SER A 172 6.64 -11.97 -2.65
N ARG A 173 7.38 -11.47 -1.65
CA ARG A 173 8.72 -12.00 -1.33
C ARG A 173 8.64 -13.44 -0.83
N SER A 174 7.69 -13.77 0.05
CA SER A 174 7.51 -15.10 0.65
C SER A 174 7.19 -16.18 -0.40
N VAL A 175 6.39 -15.84 -1.41
CA VAL A 175 6.12 -16.73 -2.55
C VAL A 175 7.34 -16.80 -3.44
N HIS A 176 7.89 -15.68 -3.91
CA HIS A 176 9.00 -15.66 -4.88
C HIS A 176 10.28 -16.34 -4.38
N HIS A 177 10.65 -16.15 -3.12
CA HIS A 177 11.93 -16.60 -2.56
C HIS A 177 11.80 -17.71 -1.50
N GLY A 178 10.58 -18.11 -1.12
CA GLY A 178 10.34 -18.95 0.06
C GLY A 178 10.68 -18.23 1.37
N VAL A 179 10.36 -18.86 2.53
CA VAL A 179 10.54 -18.23 3.85
C VAL A 179 11.99 -17.76 4.09
N ASP A 180 12.98 -18.64 3.90
CA ASP A 180 14.39 -18.29 4.12
C ASP A 180 14.90 -17.24 3.14
N GLY A 181 14.54 -17.34 1.86
CA GLY A 181 14.98 -16.40 0.85
C GLY A 181 14.38 -15.01 1.06
N ALA A 182 13.08 -14.96 1.34
CA ALA A 182 12.36 -13.73 1.65
C ALA A 182 12.87 -13.08 2.92
N TYR A 183 13.10 -13.86 3.98
CA TYR A 183 13.70 -13.38 5.22
C TYR A 183 15.06 -12.72 4.94
N ASN A 184 15.94 -13.40 4.21
CA ASN A 184 17.26 -12.86 3.86
C ASN A 184 17.19 -11.60 2.98
N VAL A 185 16.21 -11.47 2.08
CA VAL A 185 15.99 -10.26 1.28
C VAL A 185 15.52 -9.11 2.17
N VAL A 186 14.54 -9.35 3.05
CA VAL A 186 13.95 -8.31 3.91
C VAL A 186 14.94 -7.86 4.99
N THR A 187 15.69 -8.77 5.62
CA THR A 187 16.71 -8.36 6.60
C THR A 187 17.89 -7.65 5.94
N ARG A 188 18.31 -8.00 4.72
CA ARG A 188 19.33 -7.23 3.98
C ARG A 188 18.84 -5.84 3.59
N ALA A 189 17.57 -5.68 3.25
CA ALA A 189 16.98 -4.36 3.04
C ALA A 189 16.98 -3.53 4.34
N ILE A 190 16.52 -4.10 5.44
CA ILE A 190 16.43 -3.42 6.73
C ILE A 190 17.83 -3.14 7.32
N ASP A 191 18.66 -4.16 7.53
CA ASP A 191 19.97 -4.02 8.19
C ASP A 191 21.01 -3.41 7.26
N GLY A 192 21.05 -3.86 6.00
CA GLY A 192 22.10 -3.51 5.04
C GLY A 192 21.87 -2.21 4.27
N ARG A 193 20.62 -1.81 4.01
CA ARG A 193 20.29 -0.55 3.30
C ARG A 193 19.75 0.54 4.24
N LEU A 194 18.95 0.17 5.24
CA LEU A 194 18.33 1.12 6.17
C LEU A 194 19.03 1.23 7.53
N GLY A 195 20.07 0.42 7.79
CA GLY A 195 20.87 0.47 9.03
C GLY A 195 20.24 -0.22 10.25
N GLY A 196 19.23 -1.07 10.04
CA GLY A 196 18.46 -1.78 11.06
C GLY A 196 17.01 -1.28 11.13
N PHE A 197 16.11 -2.02 11.78
CA PHE A 197 14.72 -1.57 11.91
C PHE A 197 14.65 -0.39 12.88
N ALA A 198 14.32 0.78 12.34
CA ALA A 198 14.30 2.05 13.06
C ALA A 198 12.94 2.74 12.86
N ASN A 199 11.84 2.00 12.92
CA ASN A 199 10.50 2.48 12.58
C ASN A 199 10.50 3.24 11.23
N GLN A 200 11.07 2.68 10.16
CA GLN A 200 11.04 3.35 8.85
C GLN A 200 9.61 3.50 8.34
N SER A 201 9.38 4.51 7.50
CA SER A 201 8.12 4.65 6.78
C SER A 201 7.88 3.45 5.87
N GLU A 202 6.62 3.18 5.56
CA GLU A 202 6.27 2.09 4.65
C GLU A 202 6.91 2.27 3.26
N ALA A 203 7.00 3.51 2.77
CA ALA A 203 7.63 3.83 1.50
C ALA A 203 9.13 3.51 1.49
N GLU A 204 9.85 3.80 2.58
CA GLU A 204 11.27 3.42 2.74
C GLU A 204 11.45 1.90 2.80
N LEU A 205 10.57 1.18 3.52
CA LEU A 205 10.61 -0.28 3.59
C LEU A 205 10.35 -0.92 2.22
N ILE A 206 9.30 -0.48 1.51
CA ILE A 206 8.99 -0.92 0.15
C ILE A 206 10.17 -0.66 -0.78
N ALA A 207 10.71 0.57 -0.78
CA ALA A 207 11.85 0.93 -1.63
C ALA A 207 13.10 0.10 -1.33
N ALA A 208 13.44 -0.11 -0.05
CA ALA A 208 14.62 -0.89 0.33
C ALA A 208 14.47 -2.39 -0.02
N ILE A 209 13.28 -2.97 0.17
CA ILE A 209 13.00 -4.38 -0.18
C ILE A 209 13.12 -4.58 -1.70
N TYR A 210 12.57 -3.65 -2.50
CA TYR A 210 12.65 -3.74 -3.95
C TYR A 210 14.05 -3.43 -4.50
N ALA A 211 14.76 -2.44 -3.96
CA ALA A 211 16.18 -2.21 -4.26
C ALA A 211 17.03 -3.46 -3.97
N GLU A 212 16.78 -4.16 -2.85
CA GLU A 212 17.50 -5.39 -2.53
C GLU A 212 17.17 -6.54 -3.49
N CYS A 213 15.88 -6.83 -3.73
CA CYS A 213 15.51 -7.98 -4.57
C CYS A 213 15.75 -7.78 -6.08
N SER A 214 15.80 -6.53 -6.56
CA SER A 214 16.13 -6.18 -7.95
C SER A 214 17.63 -6.03 -8.23
N LYS A 215 18.48 -6.10 -7.19
CA LYS A 215 19.90 -5.75 -7.30
C LYS A 215 20.67 -6.59 -8.33
N LEU A 216 21.63 -5.93 -8.95
CA LEU A 216 22.45 -6.47 -10.03
C LEU A 216 23.76 -7.07 -9.52
N ASN A 217 24.33 -7.98 -10.31
CA ASN A 217 25.62 -8.61 -10.12
C ASN A 217 26.42 -8.45 -11.42
N ASN A 218 27.69 -8.01 -11.29
CA ASN A 218 28.60 -7.79 -12.42
C ASN A 218 29.50 -9.00 -12.72
N GLN A 219 29.34 -10.11 -12.00
CA GLN A 219 30.11 -11.34 -12.23
C GLN A 219 29.74 -12.08 -13.53
N TYR A 220 28.51 -11.91 -14.02
CA TYR A 220 27.98 -12.61 -15.19
C TYR A 220 27.31 -11.64 -16.15
N SER A 221 27.40 -11.91 -17.45
CA SER A 221 26.91 -11.05 -18.53
C SER A 221 25.73 -11.68 -19.26
N ASP A 222 24.68 -11.99 -18.50
CA ASP A 222 23.60 -12.89 -18.94
C ASP A 222 22.51 -12.15 -19.72
N MET A 223 22.07 -10.97 -19.26
CA MET A 223 20.96 -10.24 -19.88
C MET A 223 21.38 -9.63 -21.21
N THR A 224 20.83 -10.11 -22.33
CA THR A 224 21.16 -9.62 -23.69
C THR A 224 19.99 -8.96 -24.44
N THR A 225 18.77 -9.04 -23.87
CA THR A 225 17.49 -8.63 -24.48
C THR A 225 17.42 -7.13 -24.79
N GLN A 226 16.53 -6.75 -25.73
CA GLN A 226 16.20 -5.34 -26.01
C GLN A 226 15.66 -4.60 -24.77
N LEU A 227 14.95 -5.32 -23.88
CA LEU A 227 14.42 -4.79 -22.64
C LEU A 227 15.54 -4.41 -21.65
N SER A 228 16.51 -5.31 -21.45
CA SER A 228 17.69 -5.04 -20.63
C SER A 228 18.59 -3.93 -21.21
N ASP A 229 18.62 -3.77 -22.54
CA ASP A 229 19.29 -2.65 -23.20
C ASP A 229 18.62 -1.32 -22.82
N ARG A 230 17.30 -1.25 -22.96
CA ARG A 230 16.53 -0.02 -22.68
C ARG A 230 16.69 0.45 -21.25
N TYR A 231 16.68 -0.48 -20.28
CA TYR A 231 16.91 -0.17 -18.87
C TYR A 231 18.39 -0.09 -18.47
N GLY A 232 19.34 -0.12 -19.42
CA GLY A 232 20.76 0.10 -19.13
C GLY A 232 21.45 -1.02 -18.35
N VAL A 233 20.86 -2.22 -18.33
CA VAL A 233 21.34 -3.40 -17.58
C VAL A 233 21.78 -4.57 -18.48
N LYS A 234 21.86 -4.36 -19.80
CA LYS A 234 22.41 -5.32 -20.76
C LYS A 234 23.88 -5.64 -20.46
N GLY A 235 24.25 -6.91 -20.62
CA GLY A 235 25.56 -7.43 -20.26
C GLY A 235 25.77 -7.60 -18.75
N ARG A 236 24.68 -7.60 -17.95
CA ARG A 236 24.69 -7.80 -16.49
C ARG A 236 23.84 -9.01 -16.11
N SER A 237 23.80 -9.31 -14.81
CA SER A 237 23.04 -10.41 -14.22
C SER A 237 22.30 -9.92 -12.98
N MET A 238 21.16 -10.52 -12.62
CA MET A 238 20.47 -10.23 -11.35
C MET A 238 21.07 -11.08 -10.21
N ALA A 239 21.38 -10.48 -9.06
CA ALA A 239 22.08 -11.19 -7.98
C ALA A 239 21.31 -12.39 -7.42
N TYR A 240 19.98 -12.35 -7.43
CA TYR A 240 19.11 -13.43 -6.97
C TYR A 240 18.67 -14.40 -8.09
N PHE A 241 18.95 -14.08 -9.35
CA PHE A 241 18.49 -14.85 -10.53
C PHE A 241 19.62 -15.18 -11.52
N SER A 242 20.89 -15.10 -11.12
CA SER A 242 22.08 -15.33 -11.97
C SER A 242 22.27 -16.77 -12.49
N LYS A 243 21.24 -17.61 -12.38
CA LYS A 243 21.15 -18.96 -12.97
C LYS A 243 19.95 -19.12 -13.89
N ALA A 244 19.11 -18.08 -14.02
CA ALA A 244 17.98 -18.04 -14.93
C ALA A 244 18.43 -17.55 -16.31
N GLY A 245 17.64 -17.86 -17.34
CA GLY A 245 17.89 -17.37 -18.71
C GLY A 245 17.75 -15.85 -18.82
N ASP A 246 18.31 -15.28 -19.88
CA ASP A 246 18.38 -13.84 -20.12
C ASP A 246 17.01 -13.15 -20.17
N ASP A 247 16.02 -13.79 -20.80
CA ASP A 247 14.61 -13.36 -20.79
C ASP A 247 14.07 -13.26 -19.37
N VAL A 248 14.24 -14.30 -18.56
CA VAL A 248 13.72 -14.37 -17.19
C VAL A 248 14.36 -13.28 -16.33
N GLN A 249 15.68 -13.10 -16.43
CA GLN A 249 16.37 -12.04 -15.68
C GLN A 249 15.90 -10.64 -16.10
N SER A 250 15.74 -10.38 -17.41
CA SER A 250 15.28 -9.09 -17.91
C SER A 250 13.86 -8.75 -17.45
N SER A 251 12.97 -9.73 -17.50
CA SER A 251 11.57 -9.60 -17.09
C SER A 251 11.39 -9.47 -15.57
N VAL A 252 12.17 -10.24 -14.79
CA VAL A 252 12.18 -10.11 -13.32
C VAL A 252 12.78 -8.78 -12.89
N TYR A 253 13.77 -8.23 -13.62
CA TYR A 253 14.25 -6.86 -13.37
C TYR A 253 13.13 -5.83 -13.62
N SER A 254 12.46 -5.88 -14.78
CA SER A 254 11.30 -5.02 -15.09
C SER A 254 10.20 -5.10 -14.02
N ARG A 255 9.87 -6.31 -13.55
CA ARG A 255 8.94 -6.52 -12.42
C ARG A 255 9.42 -5.82 -11.14
N LEU A 256 10.61 -6.18 -10.66
CA LEU A 256 11.06 -5.88 -9.30
C LEU A 256 11.67 -4.49 -9.13
N HIS A 257 12.16 -3.90 -10.20
CA HIS A 257 12.80 -2.58 -10.16
C HIS A 257 11.82 -1.44 -10.49
N ILE A 258 10.77 -1.73 -11.29
CA ILE A 258 9.92 -0.70 -11.90
C ILE A 258 8.45 -0.87 -11.50
N ASN A 259 7.86 -2.03 -11.79
CA ASN A 259 6.42 -2.21 -11.76
C ASN A 259 5.87 -2.44 -10.35
N GLU A 260 6.26 -3.56 -9.74
CA GLU A 260 5.79 -3.97 -8.42
C GLU A 260 6.11 -2.98 -7.28
N PRO A 261 7.27 -2.28 -7.24
CA PRO A 261 7.48 -1.19 -6.28
C PRO A 261 6.53 -0.01 -6.48
N ALA A 262 6.25 0.38 -7.73
CA ALA A 262 5.32 1.48 -8.02
C ALA A 262 3.88 1.11 -7.64
N ASP A 263 3.43 -0.09 -8.01
CA ASP A 263 2.09 -0.58 -7.68
C ASP A 263 1.90 -0.76 -6.17
N ALA A 264 2.94 -1.16 -5.43
CA ALA A 264 2.92 -1.17 -3.97
C ALA A 264 2.75 0.24 -3.37
N LEU A 265 3.35 1.27 -3.97
CA LEU A 265 3.15 2.67 -3.53
C LEU A 265 1.74 3.16 -3.85
N VAL A 266 1.19 2.88 -5.04
CA VAL A 266 -0.20 3.22 -5.37
C VAL A 266 -1.17 2.51 -4.41
N MET A 267 -0.97 1.21 -4.18
CA MET A 267 -1.73 0.41 -3.21
C MET A 267 -1.66 1.00 -1.81
N ARG A 268 -0.49 1.48 -1.37
CA ARG A 268 -0.36 2.18 -0.07
C ARG A 268 -1.24 3.43 -0.04
N TYR A 269 -1.09 4.33 -1.01
CA TYR A 269 -1.76 5.62 -0.98
C TYR A 269 -3.28 5.53 -1.21
N GLN A 270 -3.77 4.48 -1.88
CA GLN A 270 -5.20 4.17 -1.98
C GLN A 270 -5.81 3.55 -0.70
N ASN A 271 -4.99 2.94 0.18
CA ASN A 271 -5.43 2.25 1.40
C ASN A 271 -4.86 2.83 2.70
N THR A 272 -4.34 4.06 2.66
CA THR A 272 -3.94 4.80 3.86
C THR A 272 -5.03 5.78 4.27
N THR A 273 -5.38 5.79 5.54
CA THR A 273 -6.28 6.77 6.16
C THR A 273 -5.52 7.90 6.86
N ALA A 274 -4.22 8.08 6.55
CA ALA A 274 -3.34 9.06 7.18
C ALA A 274 -3.95 10.47 7.14
N PRO A 275 -4.34 11.07 8.28
CA PRO A 275 -4.96 12.40 8.29
C PRO A 275 -3.91 13.52 8.13
N LEU A 276 -2.64 13.21 8.41
CA LEU A 276 -1.49 14.11 8.30
C LEU A 276 -0.30 13.28 7.79
N GLU A 277 0.30 13.65 6.67
CA GLU A 277 1.55 13.03 6.17
C GLU A 277 2.31 14.03 5.28
N GLY A 278 3.64 14.09 5.42
CA GLY A 278 4.49 15.10 4.75
C GLY A 278 4.95 16.22 5.69
N LYS A 279 5.38 17.37 5.14
CA LYS A 279 5.96 18.49 5.93
C LYS A 279 4.89 19.39 6.59
N TYR A 280 4.95 19.55 7.90
CA TYR A 280 4.10 20.46 8.70
C TYR A 280 4.93 21.29 9.67
N GLN A 281 4.44 22.46 10.05
CA GLN A 281 4.91 23.22 11.21
C GLN A 281 3.98 22.97 12.41
N ILE A 282 4.54 23.01 13.62
CA ILE A 282 3.78 22.90 14.88
C ILE A 282 3.70 24.29 15.51
N LEU A 283 2.55 24.93 15.38
CA LEU A 283 2.29 26.30 15.87
C LEU A 283 1.45 26.25 17.15
N TYR A 284 1.59 27.24 18.02
CA TYR A 284 0.73 27.35 19.21
C TYR A 284 -0.68 27.77 18.80
N LEU A 285 -1.70 26.97 19.12
CA LEU A 285 -3.06 27.19 18.59
C LEU A 285 -3.62 28.57 18.95
N SER A 286 -3.40 29.01 20.20
CA SER A 286 -3.90 30.29 20.72
C SER A 286 -3.14 31.51 20.18
N ASN A 287 -1.93 31.34 19.64
CA ASN A 287 -1.19 32.40 18.97
C ASN A 287 -0.24 31.84 17.90
N GLN A 288 -0.78 31.60 16.70
CA GLN A 288 -0.06 30.95 15.59
C GLN A 288 1.06 31.80 14.97
N LYS A 289 1.33 33.02 15.49
CA LYS A 289 2.57 33.75 15.21
C LYS A 289 3.80 33.07 15.82
N PHE A 290 3.61 32.13 16.74
CA PHE A 290 4.70 31.40 17.38
C PHE A 290 4.60 29.89 17.13
N GLY A 291 5.74 29.27 16.85
CA GLY A 291 5.84 27.84 16.55
C GLY A 291 7.11 27.19 17.06
N TYR A 292 7.10 25.86 17.09
CA TYR A 292 8.21 25.05 17.53
C TYR A 292 9.35 25.12 16.51
N ALA A 293 10.57 25.36 17.00
CA ALA A 293 11.79 25.16 16.23
C ALA A 293 12.67 24.11 16.92
N VAL A 294 13.37 23.31 16.11
CA VAL A 294 14.24 22.26 16.62
C VAL A 294 15.39 22.85 17.43
N ASN A 295 15.68 22.22 18.57
CA ASN A 295 16.68 22.65 19.56
C ASN A 295 16.36 23.96 20.31
N GLU A 296 15.22 24.61 20.06
CA GLU A 296 14.79 25.78 20.81
C GLU A 296 13.95 25.41 22.04
N GLY A 297 14.28 26.01 23.19
CA GLY A 297 13.52 25.81 24.44
C GLY A 297 12.25 26.65 24.54
N ASN A 298 12.10 27.63 23.65
CA ASN A 298 10.94 28.50 23.52
C ASN A 298 10.37 28.39 22.10
N LEU A 299 9.11 28.75 21.90
CA LEU A 299 8.58 28.95 20.56
C LEU A 299 9.22 30.19 19.93
N VAL A 300 9.52 30.08 18.64
CA VAL A 300 10.05 31.17 17.80
C VAL A 300 8.93 31.74 16.92
N ASP A 301 9.20 32.86 16.24
CA ASP A 301 8.31 33.37 15.18
C ASP A 301 7.98 32.26 14.16
N SER A 302 6.73 32.17 13.70
CA SER A 302 6.26 31.10 12.82
C SER A 302 6.99 31.04 11.47
N ALA A 303 7.56 32.14 10.99
CA ALA A 303 8.43 32.15 9.80
C ALA A 303 9.80 31.46 10.04
N LYS A 304 10.17 31.24 11.31
CA LYS A 304 11.38 30.51 11.75
C LYS A 304 11.06 29.12 12.34
N ALA A 305 9.79 28.78 12.51
CA ALA A 305 9.37 27.49 13.05
C ALA A 305 9.76 26.35 12.09
N SER A 306 10.25 25.24 12.64
CA SER A 306 10.79 24.15 11.82
C SER A 306 9.70 23.38 11.08
N ALA A 307 9.92 23.14 9.79
CA ALA A 307 9.16 22.15 9.04
C ALA A 307 9.59 20.74 9.48
N LEU A 308 8.65 19.94 9.97
CA LEU A 308 8.85 18.56 10.36
C LEU A 308 8.09 17.64 9.40
N THR A 309 8.76 16.62 8.88
CA THR A 309 8.13 15.55 8.10
C THR A 309 7.43 14.60 9.06
N LEU A 310 6.10 14.57 9.00
CA LEU A 310 5.25 13.62 9.70
C LEU A 310 5.12 12.36 8.84
N THR A 311 5.56 11.23 9.39
CA THR A 311 5.31 9.88 8.84
C THR A 311 4.20 9.23 9.67
N TYR A 312 3.14 8.76 9.02
CA TYR A 312 2.02 8.10 9.69
C TYR A 312 2.20 6.58 9.77
N TYR A 313 1.70 5.99 10.86
CA TYR A 313 1.54 4.55 11.05
C TYR A 313 0.09 4.23 11.41
N ASN A 314 -0.44 3.13 10.87
CA ASN A 314 -1.86 2.74 11.00
C ASN A 314 -2.35 2.54 12.45
N SER A 315 -1.45 2.45 13.44
CA SER A 315 -1.78 2.50 14.88
C SER A 315 -2.15 3.90 15.41
N GLY A 316 -2.26 4.92 14.54
CA GLY A 316 -2.51 6.31 14.94
C GLY A 316 -1.26 7.04 15.45
N ARG A 317 -0.07 6.50 15.17
CA ARG A 317 1.22 7.03 15.62
C ARG A 317 1.94 7.77 14.50
N TYR A 318 2.94 8.55 14.90
CA TYR A 318 3.77 9.37 14.05
C TYR A 318 5.24 9.35 14.47
N THR A 319 6.14 9.47 13.50
CA THR A 319 7.48 10.04 13.74
C THR A 319 7.53 11.42 13.12
N LEU A 320 8.17 12.36 13.81
CA LEU A 320 8.33 13.74 13.38
C LEU A 320 9.82 13.96 13.07
N ALA A 321 10.20 13.98 11.79
CA ALA A 321 11.59 14.14 11.36
C ALA A 321 11.92 15.58 10.95
N ALA A 322 13.06 16.10 11.39
CA ALA A 322 13.65 17.34 10.90
C ALA A 322 14.27 17.14 9.51
N GLU A 323 14.71 18.25 8.89
CA GLU A 323 15.33 18.23 7.55
C GLU A 323 16.61 17.38 7.47
N ASP A 324 17.37 17.27 8.56
CA ASP A 324 18.56 16.41 8.66
C ASP A 324 18.25 14.92 8.89
N GLY A 325 16.96 14.54 8.85
CA GLY A 325 16.49 13.17 9.07
C GLY A 325 16.41 12.75 10.53
N LYS A 326 16.90 13.55 11.49
CA LYS A 326 16.75 13.24 12.92
C LYS A 326 15.30 13.40 13.35
N ARG A 327 14.85 12.58 14.29
CA ARG A 327 13.49 12.56 14.79
C ARG A 327 13.36 13.25 16.13
N LEU A 328 12.27 13.99 16.30
CA LEU A 328 11.89 14.59 17.56
C LEU A 328 11.56 13.49 18.57
N ALA A 329 12.33 13.44 19.64
CA ALA A 329 12.24 12.45 20.70
C ALA A 329 12.09 13.12 22.07
N VAL A 330 11.62 12.37 23.06
CA VAL A 330 11.72 12.76 24.47
C VAL A 330 12.78 11.92 25.16
N VAL A 331 13.91 12.55 25.52
CA VAL A 331 15.06 11.90 26.17
C VAL A 331 15.28 12.56 27.52
N ASN A 332 15.33 11.77 28.60
CA ASN A 332 15.51 12.26 29.98
C ASN A 332 14.54 13.39 30.38
N GLY A 333 13.31 13.37 29.86
CA GLY A 333 12.28 14.38 30.12
C GLY A 333 12.42 15.69 29.32
N ALA A 334 13.32 15.75 28.33
CA ALA A 334 13.49 16.90 27.45
C ALA A 334 13.23 16.53 25.97
N LEU A 335 12.76 17.51 25.18
CA LEU A 335 12.67 17.38 23.72
C LEU A 335 14.06 17.45 23.11
N MET A 336 14.41 16.46 22.28
CA MET A 336 15.70 16.41 21.57
C MET A 336 15.52 15.83 20.16
N LEU A 337 16.35 16.26 19.21
CA LEU A 337 16.53 15.53 17.96
C LEU A 337 17.46 14.33 18.17
N GLN A 338 17.04 13.15 17.74
CA GLN A 338 17.81 11.90 17.81
C GLN A 338 17.91 11.25 16.44
N ASN A 339 18.98 10.51 16.18
CA ASN A 339 19.07 9.68 14.98
C ASN A 339 17.90 8.67 14.96
N PRO A 340 17.32 8.32 13.79
CA PRO A 340 16.23 7.36 13.70
C PRO A 340 16.53 6.06 14.45
N SER A 341 15.57 5.60 15.26
CA SER A 341 15.67 4.34 16.00
C SER A 341 14.31 3.68 16.18
N ALA A 342 14.31 2.44 16.68
CA ALA A 342 13.11 1.69 17.04
C ALA A 342 12.45 2.18 18.34
N ASP A 343 13.05 3.16 19.03
CA ASP A 343 12.66 3.56 20.39
C ASP A 343 11.32 4.33 20.40
N ALA A 344 10.44 3.95 21.33
CA ALA A 344 9.12 4.54 21.46
C ALA A 344 9.14 6.03 21.85
N SER A 345 10.26 6.54 22.38
CA SER A 345 10.48 7.97 22.61
C SER A 345 10.48 8.81 21.33
N GLN A 346 10.63 8.20 20.16
CA GLN A 346 10.50 8.88 18.84
C GLN A 346 9.08 8.82 18.28
N LEU A 347 8.17 8.08 18.92
CA LEU A 347 6.79 7.92 18.49
C LEU A 347 5.85 8.88 19.22
N TRP A 348 4.97 9.51 18.46
CA TRP A 348 3.99 10.48 18.91
C TRP A 348 2.58 10.08 18.51
N THR A 349 1.57 10.43 19.29
CA THR A 349 0.16 10.44 18.86
C THR A 349 -0.33 11.87 18.78
N LEU A 350 -0.99 12.22 17.68
CA LEU A 350 -1.59 13.53 17.43
C LEU A 350 -3.11 13.38 17.51
N THR A 351 -3.70 13.62 18.68
CA THR A 351 -5.15 13.50 18.88
C THR A 351 -5.82 14.82 18.55
N SER A 352 -6.76 14.84 17.61
CA SER A 352 -7.51 16.06 17.29
C SER A 352 -8.48 16.43 18.42
N SER A 353 -8.61 17.73 18.69
CA SER A 353 -9.52 18.28 19.68
C SER A 353 -9.94 19.68 19.24
N SER A 354 -11.23 19.85 18.99
CA SER A 354 -11.85 21.07 18.46
C SER A 354 -11.19 21.56 17.16
N ASN A 355 -10.19 22.45 17.27
CA ASN A 355 -9.52 23.12 16.15
C ASN A 355 -7.99 22.89 16.13
N GLY A 356 -7.46 21.96 16.94
CA GLY A 356 -6.03 21.65 16.99
C GLY A 356 -5.75 20.23 17.44
N TYR A 357 -4.49 19.96 17.77
CA TYR A 357 -3.99 18.65 18.15
C TYR A 357 -3.32 18.68 19.52
N VAL A 358 -3.60 17.65 20.32
CA VAL A 358 -2.82 17.29 21.50
C VAL A 358 -1.69 16.37 21.04
N LEU A 359 -0.44 16.75 21.33
CA LEU A 359 0.74 15.94 21.04
C LEU A 359 1.16 15.19 22.30
N TYR A 360 1.23 13.86 22.20
CA TYR A 360 1.64 12.96 23.28
C TYR A 360 2.76 12.03 22.81
N ASN A 361 3.83 11.93 23.59
CA ASN A 361 4.96 11.05 23.33
C ASN A 361 4.70 9.65 23.89
N VAL A 362 4.78 8.62 23.04
CA VAL A 362 4.40 7.24 23.38
C VAL A 362 5.38 6.61 24.38
N GLY A 363 6.69 6.80 24.18
CA GLY A 363 7.73 6.20 25.02
C GLY A 363 7.86 6.86 26.38
N ALA A 364 7.96 8.19 26.42
CA ALA A 364 8.09 8.94 27.67
C ALA A 364 6.77 9.10 28.43
N LYS A 365 5.62 8.91 27.76
CA LYS A 365 4.26 9.09 28.31
C LYS A 365 3.99 10.52 28.78
N LEU A 366 4.45 11.50 28.02
CA LEU A 366 4.32 12.93 28.31
C LEU A 366 3.60 13.68 27.19
N TYR A 367 2.76 14.62 27.57
CA TYR A 367 2.09 15.58 26.70
C TYR A 367 2.94 16.83 26.48
N LEU A 368 2.88 17.41 25.28
CA LEU A 368 3.46 18.71 24.99
C LEU A 368 2.67 19.84 25.68
N THR A 369 3.39 20.77 26.31
CA THR A 369 2.80 21.92 27.01
C THR A 369 3.52 23.22 26.64
N ILE A 370 2.80 24.34 26.53
CA ILE A 370 3.38 25.68 26.39
C ILE A 370 3.09 26.49 27.66
N THR A 371 4.13 27.00 28.31
CA THR A 371 4.01 27.94 29.42
C THR A 371 4.21 29.36 28.91
N VAL A 372 3.23 30.24 29.12
CA VAL A 372 3.31 31.65 28.73
C VAL A 372 3.76 32.49 29.91
N SER A 373 4.77 33.33 29.72
CA SER A 373 5.27 34.26 30.74
C SER A 373 5.55 35.63 30.12
N THR A 374 5.10 36.70 30.78
CA THR A 374 5.31 38.09 30.37
C THR A 374 6.32 38.78 31.29
N ALA A 375 7.26 39.53 30.72
CA ALA A 375 8.18 40.39 31.45
C ALA A 375 8.21 41.77 30.76
N GLU A 376 8.27 42.84 31.55
CA GLU A 376 8.45 44.20 31.04
C GLU A 376 9.95 44.53 31.02
N ILE A 377 10.45 44.97 29.87
CA ILE A 377 11.84 45.37 29.69
C ILE A 377 11.84 46.86 29.31
N PRO A 378 12.63 47.72 29.98
CA PRO A 378 12.83 49.11 29.55
C PRO A 378 13.46 49.15 28.16
N ASP A 379 12.94 49.99 27.27
CA ASP A 379 13.42 50.11 25.89
C ASP A 379 14.81 50.78 25.80
N THR A 380 15.20 51.50 26.85
CA THR A 380 16.55 52.04 27.05
C THR A 380 17.30 51.25 28.12
N PRO A 381 18.55 50.80 27.86
CA PRO A 381 19.40 50.23 28.89
C PRO A 381 19.59 51.21 30.04
N ALA A 382 19.80 50.69 31.26
CA ALA A 382 20.26 51.51 32.37
C ALA A 382 21.52 52.27 31.93
N PRO A 383 21.59 53.60 32.13
CA PRO A 383 22.64 54.42 31.54
C PRO A 383 24.04 54.01 32.03
N SER A 384 24.98 53.96 31.10
CA SER A 384 26.41 54.07 31.39
C SER A 384 26.73 55.45 31.99
N GLU A 385 27.97 55.65 32.43
CA GLU A 385 28.47 56.96 32.86
C GLU A 385 28.12 58.06 31.84
N PRO A 386 27.73 59.27 32.29
CA PRO A 386 27.31 60.35 31.40
C PRO A 386 28.46 60.77 30.48
N THR A 387 28.12 61.01 29.22
CA THR A 387 29.08 61.47 28.20
C THR A 387 29.60 62.88 28.49
N GLU A 388 30.70 63.27 27.84
CA GLU A 388 31.23 64.65 27.93
C GLU A 388 30.18 65.69 27.47
N GLU A 389 29.37 65.37 26.45
CA GLU A 389 28.28 66.25 25.97
C GLU A 389 27.13 66.34 26.98
N GLU A 390 26.68 65.22 27.57
CA GLU A 390 25.66 65.24 28.64
C GLU A 390 26.13 66.00 29.88
N THR A 391 27.40 65.86 30.25
CA THR A 391 28.02 66.58 31.37
C THR A 391 28.10 68.08 31.08
N ALA A 392 28.47 68.48 29.87
CA ALA A 392 28.47 69.88 29.45
C ALA A 392 27.05 70.48 29.41
N ALA A 393 26.05 69.73 28.92
CA ALA A 393 24.66 70.16 28.89
C ALA A 393 24.05 70.30 30.30
N ARG A 394 24.36 69.35 31.21
CA ARG A 394 24.01 69.44 32.64
C ARG A 394 24.61 70.69 33.27
N ASN A 395 25.92 70.89 33.13
CA ASN A 395 26.60 72.03 33.75
C ASN A 395 26.08 73.35 33.20
N LYS A 396 25.77 73.44 31.91
CA LYS A 396 25.10 74.59 31.31
C LYS A 396 23.70 74.85 31.92
N ARG A 397 22.88 73.82 32.13
CA ARG A 397 21.58 73.96 32.84
C ARG A 397 21.76 74.47 34.28
N VAL A 398 22.82 74.03 34.97
CA VAL A 398 23.15 74.54 36.32
C VAL A 398 23.59 76.01 36.26
N GLU A 399 24.42 76.40 35.29
CA GLU A 399 24.81 77.80 35.06
C GLU A 399 23.60 78.69 34.74
N GLU A 400 22.70 78.25 33.86
CA GLU A 400 21.46 78.97 33.52
C GLU A 400 20.51 79.10 34.72
N LEU A 401 20.36 78.04 35.54
CA LEU A 401 19.59 78.08 36.78
C LEU A 401 20.18 79.04 37.82
N VAL A 402 21.51 78.98 38.03
CA VAL A 402 22.21 79.89 38.96
C VAL A 402 22.17 81.34 38.46
N ALA A 403 22.24 81.58 37.14
CA ALA A 403 22.07 82.92 36.58
C ALA A 403 20.64 83.45 36.79
N ALA A 404 19.61 82.61 36.61
CA ALA A 404 18.23 82.98 36.88
C ALA A 404 17.96 83.27 38.36
N LEU A 405 18.58 82.50 39.28
CA LEU A 405 18.48 82.71 40.74
C LEU A 405 19.17 84.00 41.22
N ASN A 406 20.08 84.57 40.43
CA ASN A 406 20.77 85.84 40.70
C ASN A 406 20.26 86.99 39.79
N SER A 407 19.08 86.83 39.19
CA SER A 407 18.46 87.84 38.32
C SER A 407 17.49 88.73 39.09
N ASP A 408 17.49 90.02 38.79
CA ASP A 408 16.53 90.99 39.34
C ASP A 408 15.12 90.86 38.72
N ASP A 409 14.97 90.09 37.63
CA ASP A 409 13.67 89.79 37.02
C ASP A 409 12.93 88.70 37.81
N GLU A 410 11.83 89.08 38.47
CA GLU A 410 10.97 88.17 39.24
C GLU A 410 10.37 87.02 38.42
N ASN A 411 10.44 87.07 37.09
CA ASN A 411 9.95 86.04 36.18
C ASN A 411 11.06 85.11 35.63
N ALA A 412 12.30 85.23 36.12
CA ALA A 412 13.44 84.45 35.63
C ALA A 412 13.35 82.94 35.96
N LEU A 413 12.57 82.54 36.97
CA LEU A 413 12.20 81.15 37.26
C LEU A 413 10.68 80.99 37.29
N ASP A 414 10.19 79.79 36.97
CA ASP A 414 8.80 79.43 37.24
C ASP A 414 8.57 79.15 38.74
N GLU A 415 7.35 79.44 39.21
CA GLU A 415 6.94 79.34 40.62
C GLU A 415 7.20 77.94 41.22
N LYS A 416 7.06 76.87 40.42
CA LYS A 416 7.24 75.49 40.90
C LYS A 416 8.72 75.14 41.06
N THR A 417 9.57 75.53 40.10
CA THR A 417 11.03 75.34 40.20
C THR A 417 11.62 76.22 41.31
N ALA A 418 11.14 77.47 41.45
CA ALA A 418 11.56 78.36 42.53
C ALA A 418 11.20 77.79 43.92
N ALA A 419 9.95 77.35 44.11
CA ALA A 419 9.53 76.73 45.38
C ALA A 419 10.33 75.45 45.69
N LEU A 420 10.55 74.59 44.69
CA LEU A 420 11.33 73.36 44.87
C LEU A 420 12.81 73.65 45.19
N PHE A 421 13.41 74.66 44.54
CA PHE A 421 14.77 75.11 44.86
C PHE A 421 14.87 75.61 46.30
N VAL A 422 13.92 76.44 46.76
CA VAL A 422 13.89 76.94 48.15
C VAL A 422 13.73 75.79 49.15
N THR A 423 12.90 74.79 48.85
CA THR A 423 12.78 73.59 49.69
C THR A 423 14.10 72.83 49.77
N MET A 424 14.72 72.50 48.63
CA MET A 424 15.99 71.76 48.60
C MET A 424 17.16 72.56 49.20
N LEU A 425 17.16 73.89 49.07
CA LEU A 425 18.15 74.77 49.70
C LEU A 425 18.03 74.74 51.22
N THR A 426 16.81 74.81 51.72
CA THR A 426 16.51 74.68 53.16
C THR A 426 16.95 73.31 53.67
N GLU A 427 16.50 72.21 53.06
CA GLU A 427 16.90 70.83 53.40
C GLU A 427 18.43 70.64 53.38
N LYS A 428 19.14 71.26 52.42
CA LYS A 428 20.60 71.16 52.32
C LYS A 428 21.32 71.92 53.42
N ILE A 429 20.84 73.11 53.79
CA ILE A 429 21.38 73.90 54.90
C ILE A 429 21.13 73.16 56.21
N GLU A 430 19.93 72.61 56.42
CA GLU A 430 19.60 71.78 57.59
C GLU A 430 20.53 70.57 57.73
N ALA A 431 20.79 69.85 56.62
CA ALA A 431 21.70 68.70 56.62
C ALA A 431 23.14 69.10 56.95
N LEU A 432 23.66 70.18 56.35
CA LEU A 432 25.03 70.67 56.61
C LEU A 432 25.20 71.22 58.04
N VAL A 433 24.18 71.89 58.58
CA VAL A 433 24.15 72.33 59.99
C VAL A 433 24.09 71.11 60.93
N THR A 434 23.33 70.08 60.59
CA THR A 434 23.26 68.84 61.37
C THR A 434 24.61 68.11 61.38
N GLU A 435 25.24 67.91 60.22
CA GLU A 435 26.59 67.33 60.08
C GLU A 435 27.63 68.12 60.90
N HIS A 436 27.55 69.45 60.90
CA HIS A 436 28.45 70.31 61.68
C HIS A 436 28.25 70.23 63.21
N LEU A 437 27.09 69.75 63.66
CA LEU A 437 26.76 69.56 65.07
C LEU A 437 26.94 68.11 65.54
N GLU A 438 27.00 67.14 64.62
CA GLU A 438 27.31 65.75 64.94
C GLU A 438 28.69 65.61 65.62
N GLY A 439 28.69 65.09 66.85
CA GLY A 439 29.91 64.86 67.62
C GLY A 439 30.47 66.08 68.36
N LYS A 440 29.82 67.26 68.32
CA LYS A 440 30.16 68.40 69.18
C LYS A 440 29.63 68.23 70.61
N GLU A 441 30.35 68.80 71.57
CA GLU A 441 29.95 68.82 72.98
C GLU A 441 28.84 69.86 73.26
N GLU A 442 27.97 69.60 74.24
CA GLU A 442 26.77 70.43 74.54
C GLU A 442 27.11 71.92 74.79
N THR A 443 28.31 72.20 75.30
CA THR A 443 28.81 73.57 75.53
C THR A 443 29.16 74.33 74.26
N GLU A 444 29.59 73.62 73.20
CA GLU A 444 29.92 74.23 71.91
C GLU A 444 28.63 74.53 71.14
N VAL A 445 27.68 73.59 71.13
CA VAL A 445 26.34 73.78 70.54
C VAL A 445 25.62 75.00 71.12
N LYS A 446 25.74 75.25 72.44
CA LYS A 446 25.17 76.44 73.09
C LYS A 446 25.87 77.75 72.71
N ALA A 447 27.19 77.73 72.56
CA ALA A 447 27.95 78.92 72.14
C ALA A 447 27.68 79.28 70.67
N ASP A 448 27.42 78.26 69.84
CA ASP A 448 27.05 78.40 68.45
C ASP A 448 25.60 78.89 68.30
N LEU A 449 24.63 78.31 69.02
CA LEU A 449 23.24 78.81 69.07
C LEU A 449 23.16 80.29 69.49
N ALA A 450 23.92 80.70 70.51
CA ALA A 450 23.93 82.09 70.97
C ALA A 450 24.38 83.10 69.89
N LYS A 451 25.21 82.69 68.90
CA LYS A 451 25.58 83.55 67.77
C LYS A 451 24.44 83.68 66.75
N MET A 452 23.70 82.60 66.49
CA MET A 452 22.51 82.65 65.64
C MET A 452 21.45 83.56 66.26
N GLU A 453 21.17 83.41 67.56
CA GLU A 453 20.19 84.23 68.28
C GLU A 453 20.58 85.72 68.30
N ASP A 454 21.87 86.06 68.43
CA ASP A 454 22.32 87.45 68.42
C ASP A 454 22.19 88.11 67.03
N ILE A 455 22.60 87.41 65.97
CA ILE A 455 22.50 87.92 64.59
C ILE A 455 21.03 88.01 64.16
N GLN A 456 20.20 87.00 64.45
CA GLN A 456 18.76 87.06 64.15
C GLN A 456 18.09 88.21 64.89
N ARG A 457 18.39 88.42 66.18
CA ARG A 457 17.86 89.57 66.93
C ARG A 457 18.27 90.90 66.29
N ARG A 458 19.51 91.04 65.84
CA ARG A 458 19.99 92.25 65.14
C ARG A 458 19.32 92.45 63.78
N MET A 459 19.01 91.38 63.05
CA MET A 459 18.23 91.42 61.80
C MET A 459 16.78 91.87 62.06
N ASP A 460 16.10 91.27 63.05
CA ASP A 460 14.72 91.65 63.43
C ASP A 460 14.65 93.12 63.91
N GLU A 461 15.64 93.54 64.73
CA GLU A 461 15.79 94.92 65.20
C GLU A 461 16.09 95.91 64.06
N LEU A 462 16.69 95.47 62.95
CA LEU A 462 16.93 96.30 61.77
C LEU A 462 15.68 96.37 60.88
N GLU A 463 15.04 95.22 60.62
CA GLU A 463 13.81 95.16 59.80
C GLU A 463 12.70 96.03 60.41
N ALA A 464 12.55 96.02 61.74
CA ALA A 464 11.61 96.90 62.44
C ALA A 464 11.93 98.41 62.34
N LYS A 465 13.12 98.79 61.86
CA LYS A 465 13.53 100.19 61.62
C LYS A 465 13.52 100.59 60.14
N LEU A 466 13.40 99.63 59.21
CA LEU A 466 13.40 99.91 57.77
C LEU A 466 12.04 100.51 57.35
N PRO A 467 12.03 101.56 56.49
CA PRO A 467 10.80 102.06 55.91
C PRO A 467 10.21 101.06 54.90
N GLU A 468 8.87 101.01 54.79
CA GLU A 468 8.17 100.17 53.78
C GLU A 468 8.53 100.53 52.33
N ASN A 469 8.95 101.78 52.10
CA ASN A 469 9.42 102.26 50.80
C ASN A 469 10.95 102.18 50.72
N GLU A 470 11.45 101.27 49.89
CA GLU A 470 12.87 101.02 49.65
C GLU A 470 13.69 102.27 49.23
N LYS A 471 13.03 103.26 48.61
CA LYS A 471 13.64 104.55 48.23
C LYS A 471 13.86 105.51 49.39
N GLU A 472 13.38 105.18 50.58
CA GLU A 472 13.55 105.96 51.81
C GLU A 472 14.58 105.35 52.77
N ILE A 473 15.17 104.20 52.43
CA ILE A 473 16.28 103.57 53.19
C ILE A 473 17.50 104.50 53.13
N THR A 474 17.99 104.93 54.29
CA THR A 474 19.16 105.82 54.37
C THR A 474 20.47 105.10 54.07
N ASP A 475 21.53 105.85 53.74
CA ASP A 475 22.86 105.28 53.50
C ASP A 475 23.41 104.60 54.76
N GLU A 476 23.14 105.10 55.97
CA GLU A 476 23.47 104.39 57.21
C GLU A 476 22.71 103.06 57.35
N GLN A 477 21.40 103.02 57.06
CA GLN A 477 20.61 101.78 57.12
C GLN A 477 21.06 100.77 56.05
N ARG A 478 21.47 101.24 54.87
CA ARG A 478 22.01 100.40 53.80
C ARG A 478 23.35 99.79 54.20
N ALA A 479 24.24 100.57 54.83
CA ALA A 479 25.50 100.06 55.38
C ALA A 479 25.27 99.06 56.54
N GLU A 480 24.31 99.32 57.42
CA GLU A 480 23.93 98.40 58.52
C GLU A 480 23.33 97.08 57.96
N MET A 481 22.54 97.14 56.88
CA MET A 481 22.09 95.94 56.14
C MET A 481 23.26 95.19 55.51
N GLU A 482 24.19 95.87 54.82
CA GLU A 482 25.33 95.24 54.16
C GLU A 482 26.29 94.57 55.17
N GLU A 483 26.53 95.20 56.32
CA GLU A 483 27.35 94.65 57.41
C GLU A 483 26.68 93.42 58.05
N LEU A 484 25.38 93.49 58.38
CA LEU A 484 24.65 92.34 58.94
C LEU A 484 24.48 91.19 57.94
N GLN A 485 24.24 91.50 56.66
CA GLN A 485 24.19 90.49 55.59
C GLN A 485 25.55 89.79 55.45
N LYS A 486 26.65 90.52 55.57
CA LYS A 486 28.00 89.94 55.54
C LYS A 486 28.29 89.07 56.78
N GLU A 487 27.99 89.54 57.98
CA GLU A 487 28.10 88.74 59.21
C GLU A 487 27.27 87.45 59.12
N TYR A 488 26.05 87.53 58.55
CA TYR A 488 25.17 86.38 58.36
C TYR A 488 25.70 85.38 57.30
N LEU A 489 26.32 85.86 56.21
CA LEU A 489 26.97 84.99 55.22
C LEU A 489 28.23 84.31 55.79
N GLU A 490 29.00 85.00 56.64
CA GLU A 490 30.11 84.41 57.39
C GLU A 490 29.61 83.39 58.43
N LEU A 491 28.44 83.64 59.06
CA LEU A 491 27.77 82.72 59.96
C LEU A 491 27.40 81.41 59.24
N ILE A 492 26.66 81.47 58.12
CA ILE A 492 26.35 80.29 57.29
C ILE A 492 27.62 79.50 56.96
N LYS A 493 28.69 80.20 56.58
CA LYS A 493 29.98 79.56 56.26
C LYS A 493 30.64 78.89 57.46
N SER A 494 30.53 79.48 58.65
CA SER A 494 31.03 78.87 59.88
C SER A 494 30.28 77.58 60.24
N PHE A 495 28.96 77.54 60.00
CA PHE A 495 28.07 76.44 60.38
C PHE A 495 27.93 75.32 59.36
N THR A 496 28.21 75.57 58.09
CA THR A 496 28.07 74.57 57.02
C THR A 496 29.42 74.19 56.38
N GLY A 497 30.49 74.89 56.77
CA GLY A 497 31.80 74.82 56.11
C GLY A 497 31.84 75.39 54.69
N LYS A 498 30.75 75.97 54.18
CA LYS A 498 30.56 76.41 52.78
C LYS A 498 29.91 77.79 52.71
N SER A 499 30.27 78.62 51.74
CA SER A 499 29.53 79.87 51.51
C SER A 499 28.09 79.57 51.02
N LEU A 500 27.18 80.52 51.21
CA LEU A 500 25.81 80.37 50.68
C LEU A 500 25.81 80.16 49.16
N ASP A 501 26.70 80.84 48.41
CA ASP A 501 26.80 80.65 46.96
C ASP A 501 27.35 79.25 46.58
N GLU A 502 28.24 78.65 47.38
CA GLU A 502 28.67 77.25 47.21
C GLU A 502 27.52 76.26 47.46
N ILE A 503 26.65 76.54 48.43
CA ILE A 503 25.47 75.71 48.72
C ILE A 503 24.43 75.87 47.60
N ILE A 504 24.17 77.10 47.14
CA ILE A 504 23.29 77.39 45.99
C ILE A 504 23.75 76.62 44.75
N LEU A 505 25.06 76.59 44.47
CA LEU A 505 25.61 75.84 43.33
C LEU A 505 25.40 74.32 43.47
N ILE A 506 25.56 73.76 44.68
CA ILE A 506 25.30 72.34 44.95
C ILE A 506 23.81 72.01 44.75
N VAL A 507 22.92 72.81 45.34
CA VAL A 507 21.46 72.61 45.27
C VAL A 507 20.93 72.81 43.86
N ALA A 508 21.48 73.76 43.09
CA ALA A 508 21.17 73.94 41.68
C ALA A 508 21.61 72.71 40.87
N GLY A 509 22.78 72.15 41.19
CA GLY A 509 23.22 70.85 40.66
C GLY A 509 22.24 69.71 40.94
N GLU A 510 21.87 69.54 42.21
CA GLU A 510 20.95 68.48 42.66
C GLU A 510 19.53 68.65 42.08
N LEU A 511 19.06 69.88 41.91
CA LEU A 511 17.77 70.17 41.28
C LEU A 511 17.79 69.88 39.77
N VAL A 512 18.87 70.25 39.06
CA VAL A 512 19.03 69.90 37.65
C VAL A 512 19.17 68.39 37.46
N ASP A 513 19.88 67.68 38.35
CA ASP A 513 19.95 66.22 38.34
C ASP A 513 18.57 65.58 38.54
N LYS A 514 17.78 66.11 39.47
CA LYS A 514 16.40 65.68 39.72
C LYS A 514 15.50 65.93 38.51
N GLN A 515 15.58 67.11 37.90
CA GLN A 515 14.83 67.43 36.68
C GLN A 515 15.22 66.51 35.51
N ILE A 516 16.52 66.25 35.31
CA ILE A 516 17.00 65.31 34.29
C ILE A 516 16.51 63.88 34.58
N ALA A 517 16.48 63.46 35.84
CA ALA A 517 15.95 62.15 36.25
C ALA A 517 14.43 62.04 36.00
N ASP A 518 13.65 63.08 36.33
CA ASP A 518 12.21 63.14 36.10
C ASP A 518 11.87 63.19 34.59
N GLU A 519 12.60 63.98 33.79
CA GLU A 519 12.51 63.99 32.32
C GLU A 519 12.80 62.60 31.73
N LYS A 520 13.85 61.93 32.23
CA LYS A 520 14.27 60.59 31.78
C LYS A 520 13.28 59.49 32.19
N ALA A 521 12.67 59.61 33.37
CA ALA A 521 11.61 58.72 33.83
C ALA A 521 10.34 58.88 32.97
N ALA A 522 9.96 60.12 32.65
CA ALA A 522 8.80 60.42 31.79
C ALA A 522 9.00 59.97 30.33
N ALA A 523 10.26 59.87 29.86
CA ALA A 523 10.61 59.40 28.52
C ALA A 523 10.81 57.87 28.41
N SER A 524 10.74 57.12 29.51
CA SER A 524 10.99 55.67 29.51
C SER A 524 9.79 54.89 28.98
N THR A 525 9.90 54.32 27.79
CA THR A 525 8.96 53.31 27.29
C THR A 525 9.41 51.90 27.70
N THR A 526 8.44 51.01 27.94
CA THR A 526 8.68 49.60 28.28
C THR A 526 8.05 48.69 27.23
N THR A 527 8.84 47.75 26.71
CA THR A 527 8.33 46.66 25.88
C THR A 527 7.96 45.45 26.75
N THR A 528 6.70 45.02 26.67
CA THR A 528 6.27 43.72 27.24
C THR A 528 6.76 42.58 26.35
N VAL A 529 7.77 41.85 26.81
CA VAL A 529 8.23 40.62 26.16
C VAL A 529 7.42 39.43 26.68
N THR A 530 6.74 38.74 25.75
CA THR A 530 6.03 37.48 26.05
C THR A 530 6.87 36.30 25.57
N ALA A 531 7.29 35.44 26.49
CA ALA A 531 7.96 34.18 26.18
C ALA A 531 6.97 33.01 26.23
N TYR A 532 7.08 32.10 25.27
CA TYR A 532 6.27 30.88 25.14
C TYR A 532 7.20 29.68 25.31
N LYS A 533 7.40 29.25 26.56
CA LYS A 533 8.35 28.18 26.88
C LYS A 533 7.75 26.81 26.55
N VAL A 534 8.53 25.97 25.88
CA VAL A 534 8.14 24.59 25.56
C VAL A 534 8.42 23.70 26.77
N GLY A 535 7.47 22.84 27.12
CA GLY A 535 7.54 21.91 28.24
C GLY A 535 6.84 20.59 27.97
N LEU A 536 6.91 19.70 28.95
CA LEU A 536 6.31 18.37 28.92
C LEU A 536 5.62 18.08 30.26
N SER A 537 4.47 17.40 30.24
CA SER A 537 3.72 17.03 31.46
C SER A 537 3.14 15.62 31.37
N ALA A 538 3.06 14.92 32.51
CA ALA A 538 2.33 13.66 32.62
C ALA A 538 0.81 13.87 32.78
N ASP A 539 0.37 15.07 33.17
CA ASP A 539 -1.06 15.39 33.30
C ASP A 539 -1.65 15.77 31.93
N ALA A 540 -2.57 14.95 31.44
CA ALA A 540 -3.32 15.19 30.21
C ALA A 540 -4.11 16.52 30.23
N LYS A 541 -4.49 17.03 31.41
CA LYS A 541 -5.20 18.32 31.54
C LYS A 541 -4.29 19.53 31.34
N ALA A 542 -2.98 19.36 31.49
CA ALA A 542 -1.99 20.41 31.22
C ALA A 542 -1.56 20.44 29.74
N ALA A 543 -1.97 19.46 28.93
CA ALA A 543 -1.63 19.37 27.52
C ALA A 543 -2.09 20.61 26.75
N THR A 544 -1.19 21.18 25.94
CA THR A 544 -1.50 22.36 25.13
C THR A 544 -1.94 21.97 23.73
N LEU A 545 -3.00 22.62 23.24
CA LEU A 545 -3.45 22.47 21.85
C LEU A 545 -2.49 23.18 20.90
N MET A 546 -2.03 22.46 19.89
CA MET A 546 -1.17 22.97 18.82
C MET A 546 -1.92 22.96 17.49
N ALA A 547 -1.66 23.95 16.63
CA ALA A 547 -2.02 23.87 15.22
C ALA A 547 -0.91 23.12 14.47
N VAL A 548 -1.27 22.05 13.74
CA VAL A 548 -0.35 21.30 12.88
C VAL A 548 -0.59 21.75 11.45
N THR A 549 0.15 22.77 11.04
CA THR A 549 -0.12 23.55 9.83
C THR A 549 0.72 23.02 8.66
N PRO A 550 0.12 22.61 7.52
CA PRO A 550 0.89 22.14 6.37
C PRO A 550 1.74 23.27 5.81
N VAL A 551 3.01 22.99 5.49
CA VAL A 551 3.87 23.98 4.82
C VAL A 551 3.30 24.36 3.46
N THR A 552 3.68 25.53 2.95
CA THR A 552 3.24 26.05 1.64
C THR A 552 4.43 26.12 0.68
N GLY A 553 4.19 26.51 -0.58
CA GLY A 553 5.27 26.67 -1.55
C GLY A 553 5.84 25.34 -2.05
N GLN A 554 7.10 25.37 -2.51
CA GLN A 554 7.81 24.19 -3.04
C GLN A 554 7.89 23.06 -2.00
N ASP A 555 8.13 23.39 -0.72
CA ASP A 555 8.25 22.42 0.38
C ASP A 555 6.97 21.65 0.69
N SER A 556 5.82 22.11 0.19
CA SER A 556 4.57 21.38 0.33
C SER A 556 4.50 20.13 -0.55
N TRP A 557 5.43 19.97 -1.51
CA TRP A 557 5.47 18.85 -2.46
C TRP A 557 6.58 17.86 -2.16
N SER A 558 6.31 16.59 -2.44
CA SER A 558 7.33 15.52 -2.44
C SER A 558 7.00 14.47 -3.50
N THR A 559 7.98 13.66 -3.89
CA THR A 559 7.82 12.59 -4.87
C THR A 559 8.39 11.29 -4.33
N VAL A 560 7.70 10.17 -4.55
CA VAL A 560 8.04 8.86 -3.98
C VAL A 560 8.11 7.82 -5.10
N GLY A 561 9.22 7.07 -5.16
CA GLY A 561 9.39 5.98 -6.14
C GLY A 561 9.33 6.42 -7.60
N LEU A 562 9.86 7.61 -7.93
CA LEU A 562 9.90 8.09 -9.31
C LEU A 562 10.68 7.15 -10.22
N PHE A 563 10.12 6.86 -11.39
CA PHE A 563 10.80 6.25 -12.53
C PHE A 563 10.49 7.03 -13.80
N TYR A 564 11.52 7.49 -14.53
CA TYR A 564 11.35 8.30 -15.75
C TYR A 564 12.58 8.20 -16.70
N PRO A 565 12.45 8.61 -18.00
CA PRO A 565 13.51 8.47 -19.00
C PRO A 565 14.88 9.00 -18.56
N GLN A 566 15.90 8.13 -18.61
CA GLN A 566 17.28 8.42 -18.18
C GLN A 566 17.38 9.15 -16.82
N MET A 567 16.55 8.77 -15.85
CA MET A 567 16.73 9.27 -14.48
C MET A 567 18.09 8.87 -13.89
N PRO A 568 18.65 9.64 -12.94
CA PRO A 568 19.94 9.30 -12.34
C PRO A 568 19.82 8.06 -11.44
N GLU A 569 20.47 6.97 -11.85
CA GLU A 569 20.50 5.70 -11.12
C GLU A 569 21.93 5.18 -10.96
N THR A 570 22.16 4.47 -9.85
CA THR A 570 23.41 3.75 -9.57
C THR A 570 23.09 2.41 -8.93
N ASP A 571 23.84 1.38 -9.30
CA ASP A 571 23.80 0.10 -8.60
C ASP A 571 24.53 0.13 -7.25
N ASP A 572 24.48 -1.01 -6.53
CA ASP A 572 25.17 -1.23 -5.25
C ASP A 572 26.71 -1.11 -5.33
N PHE A 573 27.31 -1.05 -6.53
CA PHE A 573 28.73 -0.83 -6.76
C PHE A 573 29.06 0.64 -7.10
N GLY A 574 28.06 1.52 -7.12
CA GLY A 574 28.20 2.92 -7.55
C GLY A 574 28.31 3.10 -9.07
N THR A 575 28.08 2.05 -9.86
CA THR A 575 28.10 2.13 -11.34
C THR A 575 26.80 2.76 -11.80
N LYS A 576 26.88 3.78 -12.64
CA LYS A 576 25.70 4.44 -13.21
C LYS A 576 24.93 3.49 -14.13
N ILE A 577 23.63 3.39 -13.91
CA ILE A 577 22.69 2.78 -14.85
C ILE A 577 22.22 3.89 -15.80
N VAL A 578 22.22 3.63 -17.11
CA VAL A 578 21.88 4.63 -18.13
C VAL A 578 20.94 4.02 -19.15
N HIS A 579 19.70 4.53 -19.18
CA HIS A 579 18.66 4.01 -20.07
C HIS A 579 18.99 4.25 -21.55
N ASN A 580 19.13 3.17 -22.32
CA ASN A 580 19.46 3.23 -23.75
C ASN A 580 18.18 3.39 -24.59
N LEU A 581 17.75 4.63 -24.76
CA LEU A 581 16.57 4.98 -25.52
C LEU A 581 16.99 5.30 -26.96
N THR A 582 16.39 4.63 -27.94
CA THR A 582 16.65 4.86 -29.37
C THR A 582 15.35 5.01 -30.14
N GLU A 583 15.40 5.65 -31.30
CA GLU A 583 14.22 5.84 -32.16
C GLU A 583 13.57 4.48 -32.50
N GLY A 584 12.27 4.34 -32.22
CA GLY A 584 11.52 3.09 -32.34
C GLY A 584 11.68 2.11 -31.17
N ASN A 585 12.55 2.37 -30.19
CA ASN A 585 12.73 1.59 -28.96
C ASN A 585 12.76 2.50 -27.69
N SER A 586 12.08 3.64 -27.73
CA SER A 586 12.03 4.61 -26.64
C SER A 586 10.80 4.48 -25.73
N SER A 587 10.02 3.38 -25.85
CA SER A 587 8.89 3.10 -24.95
C SER A 587 9.37 2.90 -23.52
N PHE A 588 9.08 3.88 -22.67
CA PHE A 588 9.64 3.96 -21.33
C PHE A 588 8.56 4.46 -20.35
N PRO A 589 8.19 3.67 -19.32
CA PRO A 589 7.09 4.01 -18.43
C PRO A 589 7.48 5.16 -17.48
N ILE A 590 6.52 5.99 -17.14
CA ILE A 590 6.62 6.91 -16.00
C ILE A 590 5.85 6.35 -14.81
N ARG A 591 6.55 6.17 -13.70
CA ARG A 591 5.99 5.64 -12.44
C ARG A 591 6.37 6.50 -11.25
N GLY A 592 5.69 6.24 -10.13
CA GLY A 592 5.89 6.93 -8.86
C GLY A 592 4.73 7.84 -8.50
N ILE A 593 4.75 8.32 -7.26
CA ILE A 593 3.70 9.13 -6.67
C ILE A 593 4.18 10.57 -6.51
N VAL A 594 3.35 11.53 -6.92
CA VAL A 594 3.46 12.92 -6.46
C VAL A 594 2.61 13.07 -5.21
N THR A 595 3.15 13.69 -4.17
CA THR A 595 2.42 14.00 -2.93
C THR A 595 2.46 15.50 -2.66
N CYS A 596 1.42 16.01 -2.00
CA CYS A 596 1.38 17.37 -1.51
C CYS A 596 0.65 17.43 -0.16
N THR A 597 1.18 18.20 0.79
CA THR A 597 0.48 18.47 2.07
C THR A 597 -0.70 19.42 1.87
N GLN A 598 -0.70 20.20 0.78
CA GLN A 598 -1.85 20.94 0.25
C GLN A 598 -2.68 20.05 -0.69
N GLY A 599 -3.91 20.45 -1.02
CA GLY A 599 -4.71 19.70 -2.00
C GLY A 599 -4.14 19.88 -3.42
N ILE A 600 -3.84 18.77 -4.10
CA ILE A 600 -3.35 18.78 -5.49
C ILE A 600 -4.51 19.12 -6.42
N GLY A 601 -4.36 20.18 -7.21
CA GLY A 601 -5.24 20.47 -8.33
C GLY A 601 -4.86 19.61 -9.54
N THR A 602 -3.70 19.87 -10.14
CA THR A 602 -3.24 19.14 -11.33
C THR A 602 -1.78 18.70 -11.22
N VAL A 603 -1.46 17.61 -11.90
CA VAL A 603 -0.09 17.17 -12.16
C VAL A 603 0.10 17.11 -13.67
N LYS A 604 1.22 17.63 -14.18
CA LYS A 604 1.48 17.75 -15.61
C LYS A 604 2.91 17.33 -15.95
N ALA A 605 3.02 16.41 -16.91
CA ALA A 605 4.27 16.00 -17.53
C ALA A 605 4.41 16.68 -18.90
N VAL A 606 5.58 17.23 -19.19
CA VAL A 606 5.90 17.86 -20.48
C VAL A 606 7.27 17.40 -20.94
N VAL A 607 7.37 16.96 -22.19
CA VAL A 607 8.64 16.74 -22.87
C VAL A 607 8.84 17.84 -23.90
N THR A 608 9.90 18.63 -23.76
CA THR A 608 10.32 19.60 -24.78
C THR A 608 11.55 19.12 -25.53
N ASN A 609 11.69 19.51 -26.79
CA ASN A 609 12.91 19.30 -27.56
C ASN A 609 13.99 20.33 -27.19
N ALA A 610 15.21 20.17 -27.72
CA ALA A 610 16.31 21.11 -27.49
C ALA A 610 16.04 22.57 -27.92
N GLY A 611 15.05 22.82 -28.78
CA GLY A 611 14.59 24.16 -29.16
C GLY A 611 13.47 24.73 -28.27
N GLY A 612 13.08 24.02 -27.20
CA GLY A 612 12.03 24.44 -26.26
C GLY A 612 10.60 24.13 -26.71
N ALA A 613 10.37 23.59 -27.91
CA ALA A 613 9.04 23.22 -28.37
C ALA A 613 8.56 21.93 -27.69
N VAL A 614 7.29 21.88 -27.30
CA VAL A 614 6.65 20.70 -26.70
C VAL A 614 6.56 19.58 -27.74
N ALA A 615 7.20 18.45 -27.45
CA ALA A 615 7.17 17.26 -28.29
C ALA A 615 6.04 16.30 -27.87
N THR A 616 5.77 16.20 -26.56
CA THR A 616 4.59 15.52 -26.01
C THR A 616 4.29 16.05 -24.61
N SER A 617 3.04 15.94 -24.15
CA SER A 617 2.64 16.36 -22.80
C SER A 617 1.36 15.65 -22.34
N SER A 618 1.25 15.40 -21.05
CA SER A 618 0.10 14.78 -20.41
C SER A 618 -0.23 15.50 -19.10
N SER A 619 -1.49 15.52 -18.68
CA SER A 619 -1.91 16.16 -17.42
C SER A 619 -3.14 15.49 -16.81
N GLY A 620 -3.09 15.23 -15.51
CA GLY A 620 -4.19 14.70 -14.71
C GLY A 620 -4.66 15.71 -13.64
N ASN A 621 -5.87 15.48 -13.13
CA ASN A 621 -6.50 16.29 -12.09
C ASN A 621 -6.74 15.41 -10.87
N ALA A 622 -6.15 15.77 -9.73
CA ALA A 622 -6.24 14.99 -8.48
C ALA A 622 -7.45 15.39 -7.61
N GLY A 623 -8.26 16.36 -8.03
CA GLY A 623 -9.51 16.73 -7.34
C GLY A 623 -9.34 17.29 -5.93
N GLY A 624 -8.14 17.75 -5.56
CA GLY A 624 -7.79 18.18 -4.20
C GLY A 624 -7.19 17.09 -3.31
N ALA A 625 -6.96 15.87 -3.84
CA ALA A 625 -6.28 14.79 -3.12
C ALA A 625 -4.85 15.17 -2.70
N LYS A 626 -4.29 14.46 -1.72
CA LYS A 626 -2.93 14.69 -1.20
C LYS A 626 -1.84 13.93 -1.97
N TRP A 627 -2.24 13.11 -2.94
CA TRP A 627 -1.34 12.33 -3.77
C TRP A 627 -1.92 12.16 -5.18
N PHE A 628 -1.06 11.77 -6.12
CA PHE A 628 -1.39 11.51 -7.52
C PHE A 628 -0.44 10.47 -8.11
N ASP A 629 -0.96 9.49 -8.85
CA ASP A 629 -0.17 8.45 -9.53
C ASP A 629 0.29 8.94 -10.91
N LEU A 630 1.61 8.92 -11.14
CA LEU A 630 2.17 9.34 -12.44
C LEU A 630 1.82 8.39 -13.59
N TRP A 631 1.40 7.16 -13.31
CA TRP A 631 0.95 6.24 -14.35
C TRP A 631 -0.27 6.76 -15.12
N GLU A 632 -1.16 7.53 -14.48
CA GLU A 632 -2.31 8.18 -15.14
C GLU A 632 -1.87 9.08 -16.32
N LEU A 633 -0.62 9.55 -16.33
CA LEU A 633 -0.07 10.40 -17.39
C LEU A 633 0.54 9.60 -18.55
N ASP A 634 0.96 8.36 -18.32
CA ASP A 634 1.85 7.58 -19.20
C ASP A 634 1.24 7.33 -20.58
N SER A 635 -0.01 6.87 -20.61
CA SER A 635 -0.71 6.48 -21.84
C SER A 635 -0.83 7.61 -22.89
N ALA A 636 -0.86 8.88 -22.44
CA ALA A 636 -0.90 10.05 -23.30
C ALA A 636 0.49 10.66 -23.59
N LEU A 637 1.52 10.28 -22.82
CA LEU A 637 2.88 10.81 -22.96
C LEU A 637 3.69 9.96 -23.94
N THR A 638 3.58 10.28 -25.22
CA THR A 638 4.10 9.49 -26.36
C THR A 638 5.63 9.52 -26.54
N ILE A 639 6.41 9.23 -25.48
CA ILE A 639 7.89 9.15 -25.52
C ILE A 639 8.38 8.11 -26.54
N SER A 640 7.62 7.02 -26.72
CA SER A 640 7.94 5.94 -27.67
C SER A 640 7.96 6.38 -29.15
N LYS A 641 7.38 7.55 -29.45
CA LYS A 641 7.28 8.13 -30.81
C LYS A 641 8.24 9.30 -31.04
N LEU A 642 9.14 9.58 -30.09
CA LEU A 642 10.14 10.63 -30.26
C LEU A 642 11.24 10.17 -31.23
N PRO A 643 11.60 10.99 -32.24
CA PRO A 643 12.75 10.71 -33.10
C PRO A 643 14.07 10.88 -32.35
N GLN A 644 15.19 10.51 -33.00
CA GLN A 644 16.53 10.79 -32.49
C GLN A 644 16.70 12.28 -32.12
N GLY A 645 17.15 12.56 -30.89
CA GLY A 645 17.30 13.94 -30.42
C GLY A 645 17.63 14.07 -28.92
N LYS A 646 17.74 15.32 -28.47
CA LYS A 646 17.86 15.69 -27.05
C LYS A 646 16.57 16.35 -26.59
N TYR A 647 16.10 15.93 -25.42
CA TYR A 647 14.82 16.33 -24.84
C TYR A 647 14.98 16.71 -23.37
N THR A 648 13.99 17.44 -22.84
CA THR A 648 13.85 17.78 -21.42
C THR A 648 12.51 17.28 -20.93
N PHE A 649 12.52 16.39 -19.93
CA PHE A 649 11.35 15.98 -19.18
C PHE A 649 11.13 16.94 -18.00
N THR A 650 9.95 17.53 -17.94
CA THR A 650 9.50 18.43 -16.87
C THR A 650 8.22 17.89 -16.25
N LEU A 651 8.23 17.71 -14.94
CA LEU A 651 7.04 17.38 -14.14
C LEU A 651 6.69 18.57 -13.25
N THR A 652 5.44 19.03 -13.32
CA THR A 652 4.93 20.12 -12.47
C THR A 652 3.69 19.68 -11.69
N GLY A 653 3.55 20.18 -10.46
CA GLY A 653 2.35 20.07 -9.64
C GLY A 653 1.72 21.45 -9.43
N THR A 654 0.39 21.54 -9.46
CA THR A 654 -0.37 22.76 -9.15
C THR A 654 -1.30 22.51 -7.98
N ASN A 655 -1.27 23.40 -6.98
CA ASN A 655 -2.17 23.40 -5.82
C ASN A 655 -2.77 24.82 -5.65
N SER A 656 -3.46 25.07 -4.54
CA SER A 656 -4.06 26.38 -4.23
C SER A 656 -3.07 27.54 -4.11
N THR A 657 -1.76 27.28 -3.93
CA THR A 657 -0.73 28.32 -3.78
C THR A 657 0.05 28.63 -5.06
N GLY A 658 -0.07 27.78 -6.09
CA GLY A 658 0.59 27.99 -7.39
C GLY A 658 1.01 26.69 -8.09
N THR A 659 1.85 26.84 -9.12
CA THR A 659 2.45 25.74 -9.89
C THR A 659 3.95 25.63 -9.59
N TYR A 660 4.42 24.42 -9.31
CA TYR A 660 5.77 24.12 -8.83
C TYR A 660 6.43 23.05 -9.71
N THR A 661 7.74 23.20 -9.96
CA THR A 661 8.51 22.22 -10.73
C THR A 661 9.03 21.13 -9.80
N LEU A 662 8.67 19.89 -10.05
CA LEU A 662 9.04 18.71 -9.25
C LEU A 662 10.22 17.96 -9.87
N VAL A 663 10.22 17.83 -11.20
CA VAL A 663 11.33 17.27 -11.98
C VAL A 663 11.61 18.17 -13.17
N ASN A 664 12.88 18.39 -13.48
CA ASN A 664 13.34 19.02 -14.72
C ASN A 664 14.70 18.41 -15.08
N LYS A 665 14.73 17.48 -16.05
CA LYS A 665 15.90 16.67 -16.41
C LYS A 665 15.97 16.44 -17.91
N THR A 666 17.18 16.43 -18.46
CA THR A 666 17.40 16.16 -19.89
C THR A 666 17.65 14.68 -20.13
N PHE A 667 17.08 14.13 -21.21
CA PHE A 667 17.38 12.80 -21.72
C PHE A 667 17.66 12.84 -23.24
N THR A 668 18.20 11.75 -23.78
CA THR A 668 18.46 11.58 -25.22
C THR A 668 17.72 10.38 -25.79
N ILE A 669 17.31 10.52 -27.05
CA ILE A 669 16.93 9.41 -27.93
C ILE A 669 18.06 9.26 -28.95
N GLY A 670 18.72 8.11 -28.98
CA GLY A 670 19.75 7.75 -29.96
C GLY A 670 19.17 7.33 -31.31
N ALA A 671 20.05 7.17 -32.30
CA ALA A 671 19.68 6.64 -33.62
C ALA A 671 19.09 5.22 -33.50
N ALA A 672 18.19 4.85 -34.41
CA ALA A 672 17.67 3.49 -34.50
C ALA A 672 18.81 2.46 -34.67
N THR A 673 18.79 1.39 -33.88
CA THR A 673 19.87 0.38 -33.82
C THR A 673 19.86 -0.60 -34.99
N THR A 674 18.73 -0.74 -35.68
CA THR A 674 18.48 -1.63 -36.81
C THR A 674 17.42 -1.00 -37.72
N THR A 675 17.32 -1.44 -38.98
CA THR A 675 16.32 -0.89 -39.95
C THR A 675 14.86 -1.13 -39.56
N THR A 676 14.62 -2.07 -38.63
CA THR A 676 13.38 -2.20 -37.87
C THR A 676 13.78 -2.68 -36.46
N PRO A 677 13.28 -2.06 -35.37
CA PRO A 677 13.39 -2.66 -34.03
C PRO A 677 12.74 -4.04 -34.01
N GLU A 678 13.28 -4.99 -33.26
CA GLU A 678 12.67 -6.34 -33.17
C GLU A 678 11.25 -6.26 -32.61
N ALA A 679 11.04 -5.46 -31.57
CA ALA A 679 9.76 -5.25 -30.92
C ALA A 679 9.50 -3.75 -30.61
N PRO A 680 9.04 -2.94 -31.59
CA PRO A 680 8.70 -1.54 -31.34
C PRO A 680 7.52 -1.40 -30.37
N ASP A 681 7.45 -0.29 -29.63
CA ASP A 681 6.41 -0.04 -28.61
C ASP A 681 6.23 -1.18 -27.59
N ASN A 682 7.29 -1.96 -27.30
CA ASN A 682 7.19 -3.12 -26.41
C ASN A 682 6.19 -4.17 -26.92
N LYS A 683 6.02 -4.34 -28.24
CA LYS A 683 5.08 -5.30 -28.82
C LYS A 683 5.79 -6.47 -29.49
N TYR A 684 5.54 -7.66 -28.95
CA TYR A 684 6.10 -8.93 -29.38
C TYR A 684 5.10 -9.68 -30.27
N VAL A 685 5.55 -10.04 -31.47
CA VAL A 685 4.80 -10.90 -32.39
C VAL A 685 5.13 -12.35 -32.09
N VAL A 686 4.09 -13.14 -31.85
CA VAL A 686 4.19 -14.56 -31.52
C VAL A 686 3.42 -15.38 -32.54
N GLN A 687 4.09 -16.38 -33.10
CA GLN A 687 3.48 -17.35 -34.01
C GLN A 687 3.24 -18.68 -33.31
N PHE A 688 2.02 -19.20 -33.40
CA PHE A 688 1.67 -20.53 -32.90
C PHE A 688 1.75 -21.54 -34.05
N VAL A 689 2.57 -22.58 -33.89
CA VAL A 689 2.90 -23.54 -34.94
C VAL A 689 2.51 -24.97 -34.55
N VAL A 690 1.76 -25.63 -35.43
CA VAL A 690 1.41 -27.05 -35.33
C VAL A 690 2.03 -27.77 -36.53
N ASN A 691 2.82 -28.82 -36.30
CA ASN A 691 3.48 -29.62 -37.34
C ASN A 691 4.20 -28.78 -38.42
N GLY A 692 4.88 -27.70 -38.00
CA GLY A 692 5.61 -26.78 -38.90
C GLY A 692 4.74 -25.75 -39.64
N LYS A 693 3.42 -25.74 -39.43
CA LYS A 693 2.49 -24.75 -39.99
C LYS A 693 2.01 -23.75 -38.94
N VAL A 694 2.06 -22.46 -39.24
CA VAL A 694 1.45 -21.41 -38.41
C VAL A 694 -0.08 -21.57 -38.41
N VAL A 695 -0.68 -21.73 -37.23
CA VAL A 695 -2.12 -21.83 -37.01
C VAL A 695 -2.74 -20.56 -36.44
N ASP A 696 -1.95 -19.76 -35.73
CA ASP A 696 -2.36 -18.47 -35.16
C ASP A 696 -1.14 -17.52 -35.11
N THR A 697 -1.37 -16.22 -35.14
CA THR A 697 -0.33 -15.19 -34.97
C THR A 697 -0.92 -14.01 -34.23
N ARG A 698 -0.31 -13.68 -33.09
CA ARG A 698 -0.82 -12.69 -32.15
C ARG A 698 0.26 -11.70 -31.80
N THR A 699 -0.15 -10.46 -31.54
CA THR A 699 0.73 -9.42 -31.01
C THR A 699 0.40 -9.19 -29.55
N TYR A 700 1.44 -9.23 -28.72
CA TYR A 700 1.38 -9.11 -27.28
C TYR A 700 2.21 -7.90 -26.84
N THR A 701 1.77 -7.15 -25.85
CA THR A 701 2.56 -6.08 -25.24
C THR A 701 3.58 -6.64 -24.25
N GLU A 702 4.57 -5.83 -23.82
CA GLU A 702 5.48 -6.26 -22.77
C GLU A 702 4.64 -6.74 -21.62
N ALA A 703 5.04 -7.92 -21.20
CA ALA A 703 4.47 -8.59 -20.08
C ALA A 703 3.18 -9.37 -20.44
N GLN A 704 2.24 -8.91 -21.27
CA GLN A 704 0.97 -9.60 -21.64
C GLN A 704 1.03 -11.16 -21.74
N PRO A 705 0.05 -11.93 -21.20
CA PRO A 705 0.12 -13.40 -21.21
C PRO A 705 -0.27 -13.93 -22.58
N TYR A 706 0.07 -15.18 -22.89
CA TYR A 706 -0.43 -15.79 -24.12
C TYR A 706 -1.98 -15.87 -24.16
N GLY A 707 -2.63 -15.90 -22.98
CA GLY A 707 -4.09 -15.99 -22.86
C GLY A 707 -4.61 -17.33 -23.35
N ALA A 708 -5.89 -17.43 -23.70
CA ALA A 708 -6.48 -18.67 -24.21
C ALA A 708 -5.69 -19.19 -25.43
N LEU A 709 -4.95 -20.28 -25.24
CA LEU A 709 -4.07 -20.84 -26.26
C LEU A 709 -4.90 -21.45 -27.42
N PRO A 710 -4.40 -21.48 -28.66
CA PRO A 710 -5.12 -22.11 -29.76
C PRO A 710 -5.39 -23.59 -29.47
N SER A 711 -6.60 -24.06 -29.76
CA SER A 711 -6.96 -25.47 -29.57
C SER A 711 -6.31 -26.35 -30.64
N VAL A 712 -5.85 -27.53 -30.22
CA VAL A 712 -5.23 -28.53 -31.09
C VAL A 712 -6.07 -29.81 -31.02
N SER A 713 -6.58 -30.25 -32.16
CA SER A 713 -7.45 -31.43 -32.29
C SER A 713 -6.72 -32.69 -32.77
N GLU A 714 -5.42 -32.57 -33.06
CA GLU A 714 -4.56 -33.68 -33.47
C GLU A 714 -4.21 -34.56 -32.27
N SER A 715 -4.33 -35.89 -32.44
CA SER A 715 -4.08 -36.87 -31.38
C SER A 715 -2.66 -36.77 -30.82
N GLY A 716 -2.53 -36.94 -29.50
CA GLY A 716 -1.25 -36.89 -28.80
C GLY A 716 -0.68 -35.51 -28.56
N PHE A 717 -1.44 -34.43 -28.75
CA PHE A 717 -1.05 -33.09 -28.32
C PHE A 717 -0.69 -33.09 -26.82
N GLN A 718 0.55 -32.69 -26.51
CA GLN A 718 1.07 -32.64 -25.13
C GLN A 718 1.00 -31.25 -24.52
N GLY A 719 1.02 -30.21 -25.34
CA GLY A 719 1.08 -28.82 -24.89
C GLY A 719 1.75 -27.90 -25.91
N TRP A 720 1.73 -26.61 -25.60
CA TRP A 720 2.38 -25.55 -26.37
C TRP A 720 3.76 -25.25 -25.77
N PHE A 721 4.81 -25.10 -26.58
CA PHE A 721 6.18 -24.96 -26.10
C PHE A 721 6.94 -23.79 -26.74
N TYR A 722 7.72 -23.07 -25.93
CA TYR A 722 8.72 -22.09 -26.37
C TYR A 722 10.09 -22.45 -25.78
N SER A 723 11.12 -22.56 -26.63
CA SER A 723 12.50 -22.93 -26.22
C SER A 723 12.54 -24.13 -25.26
N ASP A 724 11.84 -25.20 -25.66
CA ASP A 724 11.63 -26.45 -24.91
C ASP A 724 10.89 -26.37 -23.57
N ARG A 725 10.40 -25.19 -23.16
CA ARG A 725 9.52 -25.02 -21.99
C ARG A 725 8.06 -25.02 -22.40
N GLU A 726 7.22 -25.74 -21.67
CA GLU A 726 5.77 -25.68 -21.84
C GLU A 726 5.28 -24.27 -21.46
N ILE A 727 4.29 -23.78 -22.20
CA ILE A 727 3.57 -22.54 -21.92
C ILE A 727 2.09 -22.86 -21.65
N SER A 728 1.50 -22.13 -20.71
CA SER A 728 0.08 -22.16 -20.37
C SER A 728 -0.59 -20.85 -20.78
N GLN A 729 -1.91 -20.76 -20.58
CA GLN A 729 -2.65 -19.51 -20.80
C GLN A 729 -2.25 -18.36 -19.88
N SER A 730 -1.75 -18.68 -18.68
CA SER A 730 -1.20 -17.70 -17.74
C SER A 730 0.25 -17.38 -18.04
N THR A 731 0.95 -18.23 -18.79
CA THR A 731 2.37 -18.03 -19.09
C THR A 731 2.58 -16.67 -19.78
N PRO A 732 3.51 -15.89 -19.23
CA PRO A 732 4.02 -14.68 -19.83
C PRO A 732 4.59 -14.82 -21.25
N VAL A 733 4.39 -13.79 -22.07
CA VAL A 733 5.08 -13.67 -23.36
C VAL A 733 6.53 -13.24 -23.13
N ALA A 734 7.47 -13.98 -23.72
CA ALA A 734 8.90 -13.66 -23.64
C ALA A 734 9.20 -12.28 -24.29
N PRO A 735 10.20 -11.52 -23.79
CA PRO A 735 10.44 -10.12 -24.18
C PRO A 735 11.11 -9.94 -25.57
N ARG A 736 10.69 -10.71 -26.57
CA ARG A 736 11.21 -10.77 -27.94
C ARG A 736 10.17 -11.39 -28.89
N ASN A 737 10.32 -11.23 -30.20
CA ASN A 737 9.47 -11.97 -31.15
C ASN A 737 9.87 -13.46 -31.14
N HIS A 738 8.91 -14.38 -31.21
CA HIS A 738 9.22 -15.81 -31.17
C HIS A 738 8.11 -16.72 -31.70
N THR A 739 8.42 -18.00 -31.79
CA THR A 739 7.51 -19.06 -32.22
C THR A 739 7.23 -20.00 -31.06
N VAL A 740 5.95 -20.24 -30.78
CA VAL A 740 5.46 -21.29 -29.89
C VAL A 740 5.07 -22.49 -30.74
N THR A 741 5.54 -23.68 -30.41
CA THR A 741 5.29 -24.91 -31.18
C THR A 741 4.52 -25.93 -30.36
N ALA A 742 3.47 -26.52 -30.92
CA ALA A 742 2.77 -27.65 -30.33
C ALA A 742 3.68 -28.89 -30.32
N LYS A 743 3.85 -29.53 -29.17
CA LYS A 743 4.53 -30.83 -29.07
C LYS A 743 3.52 -31.97 -29.05
N PHE A 744 3.92 -33.10 -29.61
CA PHE A 744 3.12 -34.31 -29.72
C PHE A 744 3.88 -35.51 -29.15
N GLY A 745 3.16 -36.34 -28.40
CA GLY A 745 3.67 -37.61 -27.88
C GLY A 745 3.71 -38.71 -28.94
N THR A 746 4.40 -39.80 -28.62
CA THR A 746 4.42 -41.00 -29.47
C THR A 746 3.02 -41.57 -29.64
N LEU A 747 2.60 -41.76 -30.89
CA LEU A 747 1.33 -42.39 -31.23
C LEU A 747 1.49 -43.90 -31.41
N HIS A 748 0.77 -44.65 -30.58
CA HIS A 748 0.69 -46.10 -30.57
C HIS A 748 -0.61 -46.57 -31.24
N THR A 749 -0.61 -47.78 -31.77
CA THR A 749 -1.69 -48.36 -32.58
C THR A 749 -2.62 -49.20 -31.72
N VAL A 750 -3.91 -48.90 -31.76
CA VAL A 750 -4.96 -49.81 -31.30
C VAL A 750 -5.45 -50.62 -32.49
N SER A 751 -5.46 -51.96 -32.38
CA SER A 751 -6.03 -52.86 -33.38
C SER A 751 -7.07 -53.79 -32.78
N PHE A 752 -8.28 -53.79 -33.33
CA PHE A 752 -9.32 -54.77 -33.05
C PHE A 752 -9.27 -55.85 -34.13
N LYS A 753 -9.21 -57.13 -33.75
CA LYS A 753 -9.09 -58.26 -34.67
C LYS A 753 -10.14 -59.34 -34.47
N TYR A 754 -10.64 -59.85 -35.59
CA TYR A 754 -11.50 -61.02 -35.65
C TYR A 754 -11.01 -61.93 -36.79
N ASP A 755 -10.92 -63.24 -36.51
CA ASP A 755 -10.41 -64.27 -37.43
C ASP A 755 -9.10 -63.85 -38.14
N ASN A 756 -8.11 -63.43 -37.35
CA ASN A 756 -6.81 -62.86 -37.75
C ASN A 756 -6.84 -61.61 -38.66
N THR A 757 -8.03 -61.11 -39.01
CA THR A 757 -8.24 -59.91 -39.82
C THR A 757 -8.44 -58.69 -38.92
N VAL A 758 -7.97 -57.51 -39.34
CA VAL A 758 -8.24 -56.25 -38.64
C VAL A 758 -9.69 -55.84 -38.90
N TRP A 759 -10.45 -55.71 -37.81
CA TRP A 759 -11.85 -55.28 -37.79
C TRP A 759 -11.95 -53.75 -37.72
N ASP A 760 -11.15 -53.14 -36.84
CA ASP A 760 -11.02 -51.70 -36.68
C ASP A 760 -9.59 -51.37 -36.19
N SER A 761 -9.05 -50.21 -36.55
CA SER A 761 -7.75 -49.76 -36.05
C SER A 761 -7.57 -48.26 -36.19
N TYR A 762 -7.00 -47.65 -35.16
CA TYR A 762 -6.67 -46.24 -35.09
C TYR A 762 -5.41 -46.04 -34.22
N LYS A 763 -4.90 -44.80 -34.17
CA LYS A 763 -3.74 -44.44 -33.33
C LYS A 763 -4.14 -43.49 -32.21
N LEU A 764 -3.48 -43.62 -31.07
CA LEU A 764 -3.67 -42.84 -29.85
C LEU A 764 -2.32 -42.56 -29.20
N ALA A 765 -2.19 -41.46 -28.45
CA ALA A 765 -1.04 -41.30 -27.56
C ALA A 765 -1.23 -42.12 -26.28
N GLN A 766 -0.13 -42.35 -25.57
CA GLN A 766 -0.18 -42.89 -24.21
C GLN A 766 -1.14 -42.05 -23.35
N ASN A 767 -1.99 -42.73 -22.57
CA ASN A 767 -3.03 -42.18 -21.70
C ASN A 767 -4.32 -41.64 -22.40
N ASP A 768 -4.43 -41.67 -23.73
CA ASP A 768 -5.73 -41.45 -24.39
C ASP A 768 -6.70 -42.62 -24.12
N ILE A 769 -8.01 -42.37 -24.12
CA ILE A 769 -9.03 -43.42 -23.93
C ILE A 769 -9.16 -44.29 -25.19
N ILE A 770 -8.92 -45.60 -25.03
CA ILE A 770 -9.21 -46.62 -26.04
C ILE A 770 -10.73 -46.72 -26.22
N ARG A 771 -11.20 -46.39 -27.42
CA ARG A 771 -12.61 -46.48 -27.83
C ARG A 771 -12.94 -47.90 -28.30
N ILE A 772 -14.05 -48.43 -27.84
CA ILE A 772 -14.59 -49.72 -28.31
C ILE A 772 -15.17 -49.51 -29.73
N PRO A 773 -14.97 -50.43 -30.68
CA PRO A 773 -15.58 -50.35 -32.01
C PRO A 773 -17.11 -50.25 -31.94
N THR A 774 -17.67 -49.34 -32.74
CA THR A 774 -19.11 -49.04 -32.82
C THR A 774 -19.93 -50.20 -33.39
N THR A 775 -19.28 -51.10 -34.14
CA THR A 775 -19.86 -52.34 -34.66
C THR A 775 -19.09 -53.55 -34.17
N ASN A 776 -19.83 -54.62 -33.84
CA ASN A 776 -19.25 -55.88 -33.41
C ASN A 776 -19.11 -56.88 -34.58
N PRO A 777 -18.03 -57.69 -34.62
CA PRO A 777 -17.89 -58.74 -35.61
C PRO A 777 -18.96 -59.83 -35.40
N ILE A 778 -19.48 -60.35 -36.50
CA ILE A 778 -20.55 -61.35 -36.50
C ILE A 778 -19.96 -62.70 -36.94
N LYS A 779 -20.28 -63.75 -36.19
CA LYS A 779 -19.85 -65.12 -36.48
C LYS A 779 -21.02 -65.97 -36.97
N ALA A 780 -20.80 -66.71 -38.06
CA ALA A 780 -21.74 -67.71 -38.56
C ALA A 780 -21.97 -68.82 -37.52
N ALA A 781 -23.23 -69.23 -37.36
CA ALA A 781 -23.56 -70.45 -36.62
C ALA A 781 -23.03 -71.68 -37.36
N ASP A 782 -22.56 -72.67 -36.61
CA ASP A 782 -22.19 -73.98 -37.14
C ASP A 782 -23.27 -75.03 -36.79
N LYS A 783 -23.06 -76.29 -37.17
CA LYS A 783 -24.01 -77.39 -36.94
C LYS A 783 -24.32 -77.62 -35.45
N SER A 784 -23.43 -77.23 -34.55
CA SER A 784 -23.49 -77.50 -33.12
C SER A 784 -23.80 -76.25 -32.30
N TYR A 785 -23.33 -75.07 -32.72
CA TYR A 785 -23.43 -73.83 -31.94
C TYR A 785 -23.83 -72.60 -32.75
N THR A 786 -24.65 -71.76 -32.13
CA THR A 786 -24.83 -70.34 -32.47
C THR A 786 -23.83 -69.52 -31.64
N TYR A 787 -23.18 -68.53 -32.27
CA TYR A 787 -22.18 -67.68 -31.62
C TYR A 787 -22.70 -66.26 -31.44
N SER A 788 -22.54 -65.71 -30.25
CA SER A 788 -22.93 -64.34 -29.91
C SER A 788 -21.71 -63.57 -29.39
N PHE A 789 -21.42 -62.43 -30.01
CA PHE A 789 -20.35 -61.54 -29.57
C PHE A 789 -20.56 -61.16 -28.11
N SER A 790 -19.48 -61.12 -27.33
CA SER A 790 -19.54 -60.89 -25.89
C SER A 790 -18.71 -59.71 -25.43
N TYR A 791 -17.44 -59.64 -25.84
CA TYR A 791 -16.54 -58.51 -25.53
C TYR A 791 -15.25 -58.59 -26.33
N TRP A 792 -14.51 -57.48 -26.35
CA TRP A 792 -13.12 -57.43 -26.79
C TRP A 792 -12.19 -57.76 -25.63
N LYS A 793 -11.20 -58.65 -25.84
CA LYS A 793 -10.13 -58.90 -24.87
C LYS A 793 -8.77 -58.53 -25.43
N ASP A 794 -7.88 -58.03 -24.59
CA ASP A 794 -6.47 -57.85 -24.95
C ASP A 794 -5.86 -59.21 -25.34
N SER A 795 -5.16 -59.26 -26.47
CA SER A 795 -4.51 -60.46 -26.98
C SER A 795 -3.27 -60.86 -26.19
N ALA A 796 -2.59 -59.92 -25.52
CA ALA A 796 -1.40 -60.16 -24.72
C ALA A 796 -1.76 -60.54 -23.27
N THR A 797 -2.59 -59.74 -22.60
CA THR A 797 -2.95 -59.97 -21.18
C THR A 797 -4.17 -60.85 -20.98
N GLY A 798 -5.03 -61.01 -22.00
CA GLY A 798 -6.31 -61.71 -21.89
C GLY A 798 -7.41 -60.92 -21.17
N ALA A 799 -7.11 -59.71 -20.67
CA ALA A 799 -8.07 -58.88 -19.94
C ALA A 799 -9.22 -58.39 -20.84
N LYS A 800 -10.44 -58.31 -20.29
CA LYS A 800 -11.59 -57.71 -20.98
C LYS A 800 -11.39 -56.19 -21.09
N LEU A 801 -11.55 -55.64 -22.30
CA LEU A 801 -11.59 -54.20 -22.52
C LEU A 801 -12.80 -53.59 -21.80
N ALA A 802 -12.55 -52.62 -20.93
CA ALA A 802 -13.55 -51.84 -20.24
C ALA A 802 -13.67 -50.43 -20.84
N SER A 803 -14.84 -49.79 -20.70
CA SER A 803 -14.98 -48.38 -21.05
C SER A 803 -14.03 -47.53 -20.19
N GLY A 804 -13.34 -46.55 -20.80
CA GLY A 804 -12.33 -45.73 -20.11
C GLY A 804 -10.96 -46.39 -19.95
N THR A 805 -10.70 -47.54 -20.57
CA THR A 805 -9.33 -48.13 -20.60
C THR A 805 -8.39 -47.17 -21.33
N LEU A 806 -7.26 -46.82 -20.72
CA LEU A 806 -6.28 -45.93 -21.33
C LEU A 806 -5.25 -46.67 -22.19
N MET A 807 -4.71 -45.96 -23.18
CA MET A 807 -3.65 -46.43 -24.05
C MET A 807 -2.32 -46.57 -23.30
N PRO A 808 -1.68 -47.76 -23.28
CA PRO A 808 -0.35 -47.93 -22.71
C PRO A 808 0.72 -47.38 -23.67
N ASP A 809 1.99 -47.38 -23.23
CA ASP A 809 3.14 -46.94 -24.02
C ASP A 809 3.61 -48.01 -25.03
N SER A 810 2.65 -48.63 -25.74
CA SER A 810 2.89 -49.67 -26.74
C SER A 810 1.65 -49.92 -27.59
N ASP A 811 1.83 -50.36 -28.84
CA ASP A 811 0.74 -50.92 -29.66
C ASP A 811 -0.05 -52.00 -28.90
N VAL A 812 -1.38 -51.96 -28.97
CA VAL A 812 -2.27 -52.96 -28.36
C VAL A 812 -3.17 -53.62 -29.40
N THR A 813 -3.37 -54.92 -29.26
CA THR A 813 -4.32 -55.67 -30.09
C THR A 813 -5.38 -56.32 -29.21
N TYR A 814 -6.64 -56.00 -29.49
CA TYR A 814 -7.81 -56.65 -28.90
C TYR A 814 -8.39 -57.68 -29.87
N VAL A 815 -8.80 -58.84 -29.37
CA VAL A 815 -9.47 -59.91 -30.14
C VAL A 815 -10.90 -60.12 -29.66
N ALA A 816 -11.80 -60.38 -30.61
CA ALA A 816 -13.22 -60.59 -30.32
C ALA A 816 -13.47 -61.91 -29.59
N VAL A 817 -14.24 -61.86 -28.50
CA VAL A 817 -14.69 -63.02 -27.73
C VAL A 817 -16.15 -63.29 -28.02
N PHE A 818 -16.47 -64.56 -28.32
CA PHE A 818 -17.83 -65.03 -28.57
C PHE A 818 -18.24 -66.05 -27.52
N SER A 819 -19.41 -65.86 -26.94
CA SER A 819 -20.17 -66.91 -26.28
C SER A 819 -20.71 -67.90 -27.31
N LYS A 820 -20.84 -69.18 -26.93
CA LYS A 820 -21.41 -70.24 -27.77
C LYS A 820 -22.65 -70.83 -27.09
N THR A 821 -23.74 -70.95 -27.83
CA THR A 821 -25.00 -71.55 -27.39
C THR A 821 -25.27 -72.77 -28.24
N ALA A 822 -25.52 -73.93 -27.62
CA ALA A 822 -25.79 -75.16 -28.35
C ALA A 822 -27.12 -75.06 -29.12
N ASN A 823 -27.14 -75.53 -30.36
CA ASN A 823 -28.35 -75.56 -31.17
C ASN A 823 -29.35 -76.60 -30.60
N SER A 824 -30.62 -76.22 -30.46
CA SER A 824 -31.69 -77.05 -29.90
C SER A 824 -32.07 -78.22 -30.82
N GLY A 825 -31.78 -79.45 -30.37
CA GLY A 825 -32.21 -80.68 -31.06
C GLY A 825 -33.71 -80.95 -30.89
N GLY A 826 -34.52 -80.54 -31.85
CA GLY A 826 -35.95 -80.87 -31.89
C GLY A 826 -36.20 -82.34 -32.30
N GLY A 827 -36.49 -83.21 -31.33
CA GLY A 827 -36.93 -84.58 -31.60
C GLY A 827 -38.38 -84.64 -32.06
N GLY A 828 -38.63 -85.22 -33.23
CA GLY A 828 -39.98 -85.47 -33.77
C GLY A 828 -39.97 -86.64 -34.76
N THR A 829 -40.81 -87.65 -34.50
CA THR A 829 -40.81 -88.95 -35.20
C THR A 829 -41.86 -89.07 -36.30
N GLY A 830 -41.49 -89.69 -37.43
CA GLY A 830 -42.40 -90.19 -38.48
C GLY A 830 -42.76 -89.15 -39.55
N GLY A 831 -42.93 -89.49 -40.84
CA GLY A 831 -42.80 -90.78 -41.53
C GLY A 831 -42.40 -90.58 -43.01
N GLY A 832 -42.03 -91.65 -43.71
CA GLY A 832 -41.28 -91.56 -44.97
C GLY A 832 -42.08 -91.24 -46.25
N GLY A 833 -41.37 -90.75 -47.26
CA GLY A 833 -41.82 -90.60 -48.66
C GLY A 833 -40.64 -90.25 -49.56
N THR A 834 -40.41 -91.03 -50.63
CA THR A 834 -39.22 -90.96 -51.50
C THR A 834 -39.45 -90.17 -52.79
N GLY A 835 -38.41 -89.45 -53.24
CA GLY A 835 -38.35 -88.72 -54.52
C GLY A 835 -38.69 -87.23 -54.41
N GLY A 836 -38.09 -86.30 -55.16
CA GLY A 836 -36.95 -86.41 -56.08
C GLY A 836 -36.80 -85.14 -56.92
N GLY A 837 -35.57 -84.61 -57.05
CA GLY A 837 -35.15 -83.70 -58.13
C GLY A 837 -35.75 -82.27 -58.23
N GLY A 838 -35.01 -81.28 -57.70
CA GLY A 838 -34.79 -79.98 -58.36
C GLY A 838 -35.83 -78.85 -58.19
N GLY A 839 -35.33 -77.61 -58.14
CA GLY A 839 -36.13 -76.38 -58.30
C GLY A 839 -36.25 -75.54 -57.02
N GLY A 840 -35.67 -74.34 -57.03
CA GLY A 840 -35.56 -73.46 -55.87
C GLY A 840 -36.87 -72.91 -55.30
N GLY A 841 -36.82 -72.56 -54.01
CA GLY A 841 -37.92 -71.89 -53.30
C GLY A 841 -38.25 -72.52 -51.94
N THR A 842 -37.29 -72.64 -51.03
CA THR A 842 -37.60 -73.02 -49.64
C THR A 842 -38.01 -71.78 -48.83
N THR A 843 -39.28 -71.76 -48.41
CA THR A 843 -39.75 -70.91 -47.31
C THR A 843 -38.90 -71.14 -46.05
N PRO A 844 -38.67 -70.12 -45.20
CA PRO A 844 -37.86 -70.30 -44.00
C PRO A 844 -38.44 -71.37 -43.07
N VAL A 845 -37.60 -72.30 -42.64
CA VAL A 845 -37.92 -73.21 -41.53
C VAL A 845 -38.13 -72.36 -40.27
N THR A 846 -39.24 -72.58 -39.56
CA THR A 846 -39.55 -71.91 -38.29
C THR A 846 -38.30 -71.84 -37.40
N PRO A 847 -37.91 -70.66 -36.88
CA PRO A 847 -36.70 -70.52 -36.08
C PRO A 847 -36.65 -71.55 -34.95
N SER A 848 -35.48 -72.11 -34.70
CA SER A 848 -35.22 -73.19 -33.72
C SER A 848 -35.51 -72.85 -32.24
N GLY A 849 -36.12 -71.69 -31.97
CA GLY A 849 -36.19 -71.06 -30.64
C GLY A 849 -34.89 -70.36 -30.22
N SER A 850 -33.83 -70.47 -31.02
CA SER A 850 -32.51 -69.88 -30.75
C SER A 850 -32.39 -68.44 -31.28
N TYR A 851 -31.60 -67.62 -30.59
CA TYR A 851 -31.42 -66.20 -30.89
C TYR A 851 -29.99 -65.88 -31.31
N LEU A 852 -29.84 -65.05 -32.34
CA LEU A 852 -28.57 -64.41 -32.71
C LEU A 852 -28.49 -63.05 -32.01
N THR A 853 -27.88 -63.03 -30.83
CA THR A 853 -27.63 -61.80 -30.03
C THR A 853 -26.23 -61.24 -30.27
N GLY A 854 -26.00 -60.00 -29.85
CA GLY A 854 -24.72 -59.29 -30.02
C GLY A 854 -24.60 -58.51 -31.34
N ILE A 855 -25.71 -58.36 -32.07
CA ILE A 855 -25.78 -57.55 -33.29
C ILE A 855 -25.93 -56.07 -32.90
N SER A 856 -25.03 -55.22 -33.40
CA SER A 856 -25.08 -53.77 -33.16
C SER A 856 -26.24 -53.11 -33.92
N PRO A 857 -26.83 -52.02 -33.38
CA PRO A 857 -27.73 -51.13 -34.12
C PRO A 857 -27.14 -50.69 -35.47
N ASN A 858 -28.02 -50.40 -36.43
CA ASN A 858 -27.65 -50.03 -37.81
C ASN A 858 -26.83 -51.08 -38.57
N THR A 859 -26.74 -52.33 -38.10
CA THR A 859 -26.14 -53.43 -38.86
C THR A 859 -26.91 -53.63 -40.17
N SER A 860 -26.19 -53.62 -41.30
CA SER A 860 -26.83 -53.82 -42.61
C SER A 860 -27.09 -55.29 -42.89
N VAL A 861 -28.16 -55.57 -43.65
CA VAL A 861 -28.47 -56.92 -44.18
C VAL A 861 -27.30 -57.46 -44.99
N SER A 862 -26.62 -56.60 -45.75
CA SER A 862 -25.39 -56.93 -46.47
C SER A 862 -24.24 -57.37 -45.56
N SER A 863 -24.04 -56.72 -44.40
CA SER A 863 -23.01 -57.10 -43.42
C SER A 863 -23.29 -58.48 -42.84
N LEU A 864 -24.53 -58.73 -42.43
CA LEU A 864 -24.95 -60.05 -41.91
C LEU A 864 -24.89 -61.14 -43.00
N THR A 865 -25.13 -60.76 -44.27
CA THR A 865 -25.01 -61.69 -45.42
C THR A 865 -23.56 -62.04 -45.73
N ALA A 866 -22.65 -61.08 -45.70
CA ALA A 866 -21.21 -61.31 -45.83
C ALA A 866 -20.67 -62.21 -44.70
N SER A 867 -21.29 -62.18 -43.52
CA SER A 867 -21.02 -63.09 -42.39
C SER A 867 -21.64 -64.50 -42.53
N GLY A 868 -22.16 -64.87 -43.70
CA GLY A 868 -22.61 -66.24 -44.01
C GLY A 868 -24.07 -66.57 -43.66
N TYR A 869 -24.91 -65.55 -43.45
CA TYR A 869 -26.35 -65.72 -43.23
C TYR A 869 -27.19 -65.26 -44.44
N THR A 870 -28.42 -65.74 -44.53
CA THR A 870 -29.47 -65.19 -45.40
C THR A 870 -30.58 -64.63 -44.52
N VAL A 871 -30.95 -63.37 -44.72
CA VAL A 871 -31.90 -62.65 -43.84
C VAL A 871 -33.32 -62.69 -44.40
N TYR A 872 -34.30 -62.91 -43.53
CA TYR A 872 -35.72 -62.91 -43.85
C TYR A 872 -36.51 -62.04 -42.87
N SER A 873 -37.49 -61.31 -43.38
CA SER A 873 -38.52 -60.62 -42.58
C SER A 873 -39.86 -61.32 -42.85
N GLY A 874 -40.39 -61.99 -41.81
CA GLY A 874 -41.38 -63.05 -41.99
C GLY A 874 -40.88 -64.11 -42.98
N SER A 875 -41.69 -64.46 -43.96
CA SER A 875 -41.33 -65.43 -45.00
C SER A 875 -40.54 -64.83 -46.19
N LYS A 876 -40.33 -63.50 -46.23
CA LYS A 876 -39.71 -62.82 -47.38
C LYS A 876 -38.23 -62.60 -47.15
N GLN A 877 -37.39 -63.06 -48.08
CA GLN A 877 -35.96 -62.77 -48.06
C GLN A 877 -35.73 -61.26 -48.20
N VAL A 878 -34.85 -60.72 -47.36
CA VAL A 878 -34.39 -59.33 -47.40
C VAL A 878 -32.93 -59.35 -47.86
N THR A 879 -32.60 -58.53 -48.85
CA THR A 879 -31.26 -58.48 -49.46
C THR A 879 -30.55 -57.14 -49.28
N SER A 880 -31.23 -56.13 -48.73
CA SER A 880 -30.70 -54.80 -48.45
C SER A 880 -31.51 -54.11 -47.33
N GLY A 881 -30.99 -53.03 -46.75
CA GLY A 881 -31.55 -52.35 -45.59
C GLY A 881 -30.87 -52.73 -44.28
N LEU A 882 -31.50 -52.39 -43.15
CA LEU A 882 -31.02 -52.75 -41.81
C LEU A 882 -31.60 -54.09 -41.36
N VAL A 883 -30.85 -54.82 -40.55
CA VAL A 883 -31.38 -55.98 -39.81
C VAL A 883 -32.10 -55.46 -38.56
N GLY A 884 -33.31 -55.94 -38.30
CA GLY A 884 -34.10 -55.56 -37.13
C GLY A 884 -34.37 -56.75 -36.21
N THR A 885 -34.61 -56.47 -34.93
CA THR A 885 -35.00 -57.49 -33.96
C THR A 885 -36.28 -58.20 -34.41
N GLY A 886 -36.26 -59.53 -34.34
CA GLY A 886 -37.36 -60.39 -34.80
C GLY A 886 -37.26 -60.85 -36.26
N MET A 887 -36.35 -60.30 -37.08
CA MET A 887 -36.00 -60.90 -38.37
C MET A 887 -35.35 -62.29 -38.18
N THR A 888 -35.38 -63.14 -39.20
CA THR A 888 -34.78 -64.48 -39.16
C THR A 888 -33.48 -64.52 -39.97
N ALA A 889 -32.40 -65.00 -39.35
CA ALA A 889 -31.15 -65.30 -40.04
C ALA A 889 -31.05 -66.81 -40.29
N VAL A 890 -30.72 -67.22 -41.51
CA VAL A 890 -30.55 -68.62 -41.91
C VAL A 890 -29.10 -68.85 -42.34
N SER A 891 -28.43 -69.85 -41.77
CA SER A 891 -27.07 -70.26 -42.14
C SER A 891 -27.03 -71.75 -42.46
N SER A 892 -25.85 -72.27 -42.83
CA SER A 892 -25.64 -73.73 -42.96
C SER A 892 -25.82 -74.50 -41.64
N GLY A 893 -25.84 -73.82 -40.49
CA GLY A 893 -26.11 -74.39 -39.17
C GLY A 893 -27.58 -74.41 -38.74
N GLY A 894 -28.47 -73.65 -39.41
CA GLY A 894 -29.90 -73.57 -39.08
C GLY A 894 -30.50 -72.16 -39.17
N SER A 895 -31.76 -72.01 -38.74
CA SER A 895 -32.48 -70.73 -38.64
C SER A 895 -32.59 -70.24 -37.18
N VAL A 896 -32.31 -68.95 -36.99
CA VAL A 896 -32.28 -68.25 -35.69
C VAL A 896 -32.95 -66.88 -35.79
N THR A 897 -33.52 -66.40 -34.69
CA THR A 897 -34.14 -65.05 -34.65
C THR A 897 -33.09 -64.01 -34.26
N ILE A 898 -32.98 -62.95 -35.06
CA ILE A 898 -32.06 -61.84 -34.85
C ILE A 898 -32.51 -61.00 -33.65
N VAL A 899 -31.55 -60.64 -32.80
CA VAL A 899 -31.71 -59.70 -31.69
C VAL A 899 -30.65 -58.61 -31.85
N VAL A 900 -31.10 -57.41 -32.21
CA VAL A 900 -30.27 -56.21 -32.28
C VAL A 900 -30.35 -55.52 -30.93
N THR A 901 -29.20 -55.28 -30.29
CA THR A 901 -29.15 -54.75 -28.92
C THR A 901 -29.76 -53.34 -28.88
N GLY A 902 -30.77 -53.13 -28.03
CA GLY A 902 -31.51 -51.87 -27.93
C GLY A 902 -32.63 -51.65 -28.95
N ASP A 903 -32.72 -52.45 -30.03
CA ASP A 903 -33.85 -52.37 -30.97
C ASP A 903 -35.02 -53.20 -30.44
N VAL A 904 -35.84 -52.60 -29.58
CA VAL A 904 -37.09 -53.21 -29.11
C VAL A 904 -38.27 -52.89 -30.02
N SER A 905 -38.07 -52.05 -31.05
CA SER A 905 -39.08 -51.70 -32.03
C SER A 905 -39.16 -52.67 -33.21
N GLY A 906 -38.03 -53.29 -33.58
CA GLY A 906 -37.84 -54.18 -34.72
C GLY A 906 -37.37 -53.47 -36.00
N ASP A 907 -36.98 -52.20 -35.96
CA ASP A 907 -36.64 -51.40 -37.15
C ASP A 907 -35.13 -51.38 -37.49
N GLY A 908 -34.30 -52.02 -36.66
CA GLY A 908 -32.85 -52.09 -36.80
C GLY A 908 -32.09 -50.85 -36.30
N LYS A 909 -32.79 -49.88 -35.73
CA LYS A 909 -32.23 -48.68 -35.10
C LYS A 909 -32.51 -48.70 -33.61
N VAL A 910 -31.95 -47.71 -32.93
CA VAL A 910 -32.24 -47.43 -31.52
C VAL A 910 -32.63 -45.98 -31.44
N THR A 911 -33.89 -45.73 -31.11
CA THR A 911 -34.54 -44.42 -31.19
C THR A 911 -35.34 -44.14 -29.91
N ILE A 912 -35.91 -42.94 -29.80
CA ILE A 912 -36.86 -42.63 -28.72
C ILE A 912 -38.07 -43.58 -28.71
N THR A 913 -38.43 -44.18 -29.85
CA THR A 913 -39.49 -45.20 -29.95
C THR A 913 -39.16 -46.44 -29.11
N ASP A 914 -37.89 -46.84 -29.13
CA ASP A 914 -37.35 -47.98 -28.38
C ASP A 914 -37.32 -47.68 -26.88
N VAL A 915 -36.84 -46.49 -26.51
CA VAL A 915 -36.87 -46.00 -25.12
C VAL A 915 -38.29 -46.00 -24.57
N VAL A 916 -39.28 -45.48 -25.32
CA VAL A 916 -40.70 -45.47 -24.90
C VAL A 916 -41.29 -46.88 -24.78
N LYS A 917 -40.94 -47.81 -25.68
CA LYS A 917 -41.33 -49.23 -25.58
C LYS A 917 -40.70 -49.91 -24.37
N LEU A 918 -39.42 -49.64 -24.09
CA LEU A 918 -38.69 -50.17 -22.94
C LEU A 918 -39.25 -49.62 -21.62
N GLN A 919 -39.48 -48.30 -21.54
CA GLN A 919 -40.14 -47.64 -20.40
C GLN A 919 -41.49 -48.28 -20.10
N LYS A 920 -42.36 -48.44 -21.12
CA LYS A 920 -43.66 -49.13 -20.97
C LYS A 920 -43.52 -50.56 -20.45
N SER A 921 -42.44 -51.26 -20.81
CA SER A 921 -42.15 -52.60 -20.27
C SER A 921 -41.63 -52.58 -18.84
N VAL A 922 -40.84 -51.58 -18.44
CA VAL A 922 -40.32 -51.44 -17.06
C VAL A 922 -41.43 -51.01 -16.09
N VAL A 923 -42.34 -50.13 -16.51
CA VAL A 923 -43.49 -49.70 -15.68
C VAL A 923 -44.70 -50.64 -15.76
N GLY A 924 -44.56 -51.81 -16.41
CA GLY A 924 -45.60 -52.83 -16.51
C GLY A 924 -46.82 -52.50 -17.38
N SER A 925 -46.80 -51.37 -18.11
CA SER A 925 -47.89 -50.93 -18.99
C SER A 925 -47.91 -51.63 -20.36
N ALA A 926 -46.87 -52.38 -20.69
CA ALA A 926 -46.79 -53.33 -21.80
C ALA A 926 -45.80 -54.45 -21.42
N SER A 927 -45.67 -55.49 -22.23
CA SER A 927 -44.66 -56.54 -22.02
C SER A 927 -43.91 -56.85 -23.31
N LEU A 928 -42.59 -56.73 -23.29
CA LEU A 928 -41.72 -57.26 -24.34
C LEU A 928 -41.54 -58.76 -24.14
N THR A 929 -41.52 -59.53 -25.24
CA THR A 929 -41.34 -60.99 -25.21
C THR A 929 -40.35 -61.46 -26.28
N GLY A 930 -39.82 -62.68 -26.11
CA GLY A 930 -38.92 -63.31 -27.07
C GLY A 930 -37.70 -62.47 -27.45
N ALA A 931 -37.52 -62.24 -28.76
CA ALA A 931 -36.40 -61.46 -29.29
C ALA A 931 -36.38 -60.01 -28.77
N TYR A 932 -37.55 -59.36 -28.66
CA TYR A 932 -37.67 -57.98 -28.20
C TYR A 932 -37.38 -57.83 -26.71
N ALA A 933 -37.70 -58.85 -25.89
CA ALA A 933 -37.26 -58.86 -24.49
C ALA A 933 -35.73 -58.96 -24.39
N LYS A 934 -35.10 -59.79 -25.23
CA LYS A 934 -33.63 -59.91 -25.29
C LYS A 934 -32.93 -58.68 -25.86
N ALA A 935 -33.57 -57.92 -26.75
CA ALA A 935 -33.06 -56.64 -27.22
C ALA A 935 -33.08 -55.56 -26.12
N GLY A 936 -34.07 -55.63 -25.21
CA GLY A 936 -34.17 -54.73 -24.05
C GLY A 936 -33.25 -55.06 -22.88
N ASP A 937 -32.67 -56.26 -22.84
CA ASP A 937 -31.67 -56.72 -21.85
C ASP A 937 -30.26 -56.27 -22.26
N ILE A 938 -30.01 -54.95 -22.23
CA ILE A 938 -28.73 -54.35 -22.63
C ILE A 938 -27.59 -54.72 -21.67
N SER A 939 -27.92 -54.96 -20.39
CA SER A 939 -26.99 -55.47 -19.38
C SER A 939 -26.54 -56.92 -19.66
N GLY A 940 -27.35 -57.71 -20.37
CA GLY A 940 -27.14 -59.14 -20.56
C GLY A 940 -27.28 -59.94 -19.25
N ASP A 941 -27.94 -59.39 -18.24
CA ASP A 941 -28.16 -60.01 -16.93
C ASP A 941 -29.50 -60.77 -16.85
N GLY A 942 -30.24 -60.81 -17.96
CA GLY A 942 -31.53 -61.48 -18.07
C GLY A 942 -32.71 -60.64 -17.59
N LYS A 943 -32.53 -59.33 -17.36
CA LYS A 943 -33.55 -58.47 -16.73
C LYS A 943 -33.69 -57.12 -17.45
N ILE A 944 -34.94 -56.71 -17.66
CA ILE A 944 -35.25 -55.35 -18.11
C ILE A 944 -35.64 -54.52 -16.89
N THR A 945 -34.76 -53.60 -16.50
CA THR A 945 -34.92 -52.75 -15.29
C THR A 945 -34.71 -51.27 -15.63
N ILE A 946 -34.90 -50.37 -14.66
CA ILE A 946 -34.61 -48.94 -14.85
C ILE A 946 -33.13 -48.69 -15.20
N THR A 947 -32.22 -49.57 -14.80
CA THR A 947 -30.81 -49.56 -15.19
C THR A 947 -30.63 -49.73 -16.70
N ALA A 948 -31.48 -50.54 -17.37
CA ALA A 948 -31.44 -50.67 -18.82
C ALA A 948 -31.78 -49.34 -19.52
N ILE A 949 -32.75 -48.57 -18.99
CA ILE A 949 -33.07 -47.21 -19.49
C ILE A 949 -31.88 -46.26 -19.24
N SER A 950 -31.19 -46.39 -18.10
CA SER A 950 -30.02 -45.56 -17.77
C SER A 950 -28.81 -45.86 -18.67
N LEU A 951 -28.62 -47.10 -19.15
CA LEU A 951 -27.59 -47.42 -20.14
C LEU A 951 -27.82 -46.76 -21.51
N TYR A 952 -29.07 -46.55 -21.95
CA TYR A 952 -29.34 -45.74 -23.16
C TYR A 952 -28.83 -44.29 -23.00
N ALA A 953 -28.96 -43.72 -21.80
CA ALA A 953 -28.63 -42.32 -21.54
C ALA A 953 -27.12 -42.07 -21.25
N THR A 954 -26.35 -43.12 -20.95
CA THR A 954 -24.94 -43.03 -20.54
C THR A 954 -23.95 -43.60 -21.57
N GLY A 955 -24.45 -44.13 -22.69
CA GLY A 955 -23.65 -44.51 -23.86
C GLY A 955 -23.09 -43.30 -24.60
N GLY A 956 -21.99 -42.74 -24.10
CA GLY A 956 -21.38 -41.52 -24.61
C GLY A 956 -21.16 -41.52 -26.14
N ALA A 957 -21.73 -40.49 -26.79
CA ALA A 957 -21.65 -40.18 -28.22
C ALA A 957 -22.46 -41.04 -29.22
N GLU A 958 -23.20 -42.09 -28.81
CA GLU A 958 -23.85 -43.00 -29.80
C GLU A 958 -25.40 -43.06 -29.78
N TYR A 959 -26.09 -42.41 -28.83
CA TYR A 959 -27.56 -42.41 -28.79
C TYR A 959 -28.10 -40.99 -28.54
N THR A 960 -28.68 -40.37 -29.57
CA THR A 960 -29.23 -39.00 -29.48
C THR A 960 -30.63 -38.99 -28.85
N VAL A 961 -30.70 -38.55 -27.58
CA VAL A 961 -31.93 -38.08 -26.93
C VAL A 961 -31.73 -36.63 -26.52
N ASN A 962 -32.05 -35.70 -27.42
CA ASN A 962 -32.22 -34.30 -27.05
C ASN A 962 -33.65 -34.07 -26.56
N GLU A 963 -33.76 -33.20 -25.54
CA GLU A 963 -35.00 -32.70 -24.93
C GLU A 963 -35.81 -33.69 -24.06
N LEU A 964 -35.54 -33.63 -22.77
CA LEU A 964 -36.50 -33.94 -21.71
C LEU A 964 -36.47 -32.79 -20.69
N SER A 965 -37.21 -31.74 -20.99
CA SER A 965 -37.43 -30.61 -20.07
C SER A 965 -38.45 -31.01 -18.99
N ILE A 966 -37.97 -31.18 -17.76
CA ILE A 966 -38.84 -31.24 -16.59
C ILE A 966 -39.25 -29.79 -16.27
N SER A 967 -40.50 -29.45 -16.54
CA SER A 967 -41.06 -28.16 -16.16
C SER A 967 -41.47 -28.19 -14.69
N ASP A 968 -40.70 -27.52 -13.83
CA ASP A 968 -41.10 -27.30 -12.44
C ASP A 968 -42.38 -26.47 -12.33
N GLY A 969 -43.16 -26.76 -11.30
CA GLY A 969 -44.47 -26.15 -11.06
C GLY A 969 -44.38 -24.69 -10.61
N LYS A 970 -45.27 -23.85 -11.14
CA LYS A 970 -45.52 -22.49 -10.63
C LYS A 970 -46.06 -22.52 -9.19
N THR A 971 -45.56 -21.63 -8.35
CA THR A 971 -46.35 -20.92 -7.32
C THR A 971 -46.05 -19.42 -7.41
N ALA A 972 -47.01 -18.60 -7.00
CA ALA A 972 -47.10 -17.19 -7.38
C ALA A 972 -46.72 -16.21 -6.27
N GLU A 973 -46.53 -14.94 -6.69
CA GLU A 973 -46.84 -13.67 -6.00
C GLU A 973 -46.78 -13.59 -4.46
N GLU A 974 -46.02 -12.61 -3.95
CA GLU A 974 -46.68 -11.48 -3.27
C GLU A 974 -45.83 -10.19 -3.32
N SER A 975 -46.50 -9.05 -3.24
CA SER A 975 -45.96 -7.70 -3.36
C SER A 975 -46.45 -6.81 -2.21
N SER A 976 -45.63 -5.91 -1.68
CA SER A 976 -46.12 -4.79 -0.86
C SER A 976 -45.22 -3.55 -0.93
N GLU A 977 -45.86 -2.38 -0.85
CA GLU A 977 -45.27 -1.05 -1.08
C GLU A 977 -44.60 -0.43 0.17
N ALA A 978 -44.08 0.79 0.01
CA ALA A 978 -43.45 1.67 1.02
C ALA A 978 -44.54 2.40 1.89
N PRO A 979 -44.30 3.46 2.73
CA PRO A 979 -43.32 4.56 2.59
C PRO A 979 -42.72 5.21 3.89
N THR A 980 -41.92 6.27 3.62
CA THR A 980 -41.42 7.42 4.42
C THR A 980 -42.07 7.83 5.75
N GLU A 981 -41.29 8.38 6.71
CA GLU A 981 -41.18 9.84 6.99
C GLU A 981 -40.13 10.22 8.08
N SER A 982 -40.15 11.47 8.60
CA SER A 982 -39.00 12.28 9.03
C SER A 982 -39.05 12.86 10.47
N SER A 983 -37.99 13.61 10.83
CA SER A 983 -37.96 14.86 11.65
C SER A 983 -37.33 14.87 13.07
N GLU A 984 -36.34 15.78 13.17
CA GLU A 984 -36.12 16.85 14.17
C GLU A 984 -36.04 16.63 15.71
N ALA A 985 -35.00 17.24 16.29
CA ALA A 985 -34.91 17.74 17.68
C ALA A 985 -35.40 19.23 17.70
N PRO A 986 -35.63 19.95 18.84
CA PRO A 986 -34.64 20.19 19.92
C PRO A 986 -35.24 20.49 21.32
N THR A 987 -34.43 20.93 22.31
CA THR A 987 -34.67 22.10 23.20
C THR A 987 -33.53 22.36 24.21
N THR A 988 -33.59 23.50 24.92
CA THR A 988 -32.46 24.20 25.59
C THR A 988 -32.72 24.49 27.09
N SER A 989 -31.67 24.82 27.88
CA SER A 989 -31.51 26.12 28.61
C SER A 989 -30.78 26.13 29.99
N SER A 990 -30.07 27.25 30.21
CA SER A 990 -29.87 28.07 31.43
C SER A 990 -29.03 27.66 32.68
N GLU A 991 -28.06 28.54 32.97
CA GLU A 991 -27.78 29.26 34.24
C GLU A 991 -26.72 28.83 35.28
N ALA A 992 -26.15 29.89 35.89
CA ALA A 992 -25.14 30.02 36.97
C ALA A 992 -25.43 31.41 37.65
N PRO A 993 -24.61 32.04 38.54
CA PRO A 993 -23.39 31.61 39.28
C PRO A 993 -23.43 32.01 40.79
N ALA A 994 -22.30 31.92 41.52
CA ALA A 994 -22.04 32.68 42.78
C ALA A 994 -20.53 32.83 43.06
N ALA A 995 -20.12 33.87 43.80
CA ALA A 995 -18.72 34.25 44.06
C ALA A 995 -18.43 34.56 45.56
N SER A 996 -17.16 34.61 45.96
CA SER A 996 -16.71 35.13 47.27
C SER A 996 -15.22 35.54 47.25
N SER A 997 -14.82 36.49 48.12
CA SER A 997 -13.54 37.22 48.14
C SER A 997 -12.80 37.11 49.49
N GLY A 998 -11.50 37.46 49.55
CA GLY A 998 -10.78 37.61 50.83
C GLY A 998 -9.29 37.98 50.79
N ALA A 999 -8.94 39.06 51.49
CA ALA A 999 -7.62 39.53 51.99
C ALA A 999 -7.91 40.50 53.18
N PRO A 1000 -7.03 40.85 54.16
CA PRO A 1000 -5.77 41.60 53.94
C PRO A 1000 -4.68 41.54 55.07
N ALA A 1001 -3.72 42.49 55.05
CA ALA A 1001 -3.15 43.28 56.19
C ALA A 1001 -1.63 43.18 56.53
N SER A 1002 -1.05 44.35 56.86
CA SER A 1002 0.33 44.61 57.34
C SER A 1002 0.36 45.81 58.32
N SER A 1003 1.48 46.08 59.01
CA SER A 1003 1.58 47.08 60.10
C SER A 1003 2.92 47.85 60.13
N ALA A 1004 2.91 49.10 60.64
CA ALA A 1004 4.08 49.97 60.80
C ALA A 1004 4.15 50.62 62.21
N GLY A 1005 5.29 51.24 62.58
CA GLY A 1005 5.54 51.87 63.90
C GLY A 1005 6.30 53.21 63.82
N THR A 1006 6.50 53.88 64.97
CA THR A 1006 6.92 55.30 65.11
C THR A 1006 8.21 55.51 65.95
N PRO A 1007 8.98 56.61 65.73
CA PRO A 1007 10.23 56.94 66.46
C PRO A 1007 10.09 58.02 67.57
N SER A 1008 11.21 58.47 68.16
CA SER A 1008 11.32 59.09 69.50
C SER A 1008 11.98 60.48 69.58
N THR A 1009 11.80 61.16 70.72
CA THR A 1009 11.99 62.60 71.02
C THR A 1009 13.41 63.21 70.98
N GLY A 1010 14.35 62.70 70.18
CA GLY A 1010 15.62 63.42 69.93
C GLY A 1010 15.42 64.66 69.03
N ASP A 1011 14.48 64.54 68.11
CA ASP A 1011 14.31 65.45 66.97
C ASP A 1011 13.84 66.87 67.36
N ALA A 1012 13.23 67.06 68.54
CA ALA A 1012 12.63 68.34 68.91
C ALA A 1012 13.65 69.47 69.13
N GLY A 1013 14.86 69.15 69.59
CA GLY A 1013 15.94 70.13 69.75
C GLY A 1013 16.58 70.53 68.43
N VAL A 1014 16.77 69.55 67.53
CA VAL A 1014 17.27 69.77 66.17
C VAL A 1014 16.25 70.56 65.36
N ALA A 1015 14.96 70.18 65.41
CA ALA A 1015 13.88 70.88 64.74
C ALA A 1015 13.76 72.36 65.16
N ALA A 1016 13.94 72.69 66.44
CA ALA A 1016 13.94 74.08 66.89
C ALA A 1016 15.11 74.90 66.30
N LEU A 1017 16.31 74.31 66.21
CA LEU A 1017 17.49 74.93 65.60
C LEU A 1017 17.32 75.12 64.08
N VAL A 1018 16.79 74.09 63.43
CA VAL A 1018 16.45 74.03 62.01
C VAL A 1018 15.42 75.10 61.63
N ILE A 1019 14.36 75.27 62.42
CA ILE A 1019 13.33 76.30 62.19
C ILE A 1019 13.94 77.71 62.24
N VAL A 1020 14.88 77.98 63.15
CA VAL A 1020 15.58 79.27 63.21
C VAL A 1020 16.45 79.49 61.96
N ALA A 1021 17.21 78.48 61.53
CA ALA A 1021 18.04 78.55 60.33
C ALA A 1021 17.22 78.68 59.02
N GLY A 1022 16.05 78.04 58.93
CA GLY A 1022 15.16 78.16 57.78
C GLY A 1022 14.46 79.51 57.68
N LEU A 1023 14.03 80.07 58.81
CA LEU A 1023 13.48 81.43 58.88
C LEU A 1023 14.53 82.48 58.47
N SER A 1024 15.78 82.33 58.94
CA SER A 1024 16.85 83.30 58.68
C SER A 1024 17.32 83.30 57.21
N VAL A 1025 17.29 82.17 56.50
CA VAL A 1025 17.58 82.10 55.04
C VAL A 1025 16.58 82.91 54.23
N THR A 1026 15.30 82.89 54.62
CA THR A 1026 14.25 83.67 53.96
C THR A 1026 14.49 85.18 54.17
N GLY A 1027 14.85 85.59 55.40
CA GLY A 1027 15.24 86.97 55.72
C GLY A 1027 16.46 87.45 54.93
N ALA A 1028 17.48 86.61 54.76
CA ALA A 1028 18.68 86.95 53.99
C ALA A 1028 18.44 87.05 52.48
N LEU A 1029 17.54 86.25 51.91
CA LEU A 1029 17.07 86.39 50.52
C LEU A 1029 16.28 87.70 50.34
N VAL A 1030 15.41 88.05 51.30
CA VAL A 1030 14.67 89.33 51.31
C VAL A 1030 15.62 90.53 51.42
N LEU A 1031 16.66 90.45 52.25
CA LEU A 1031 17.69 91.51 52.36
C LEU A 1031 18.54 91.61 51.09
N ARG A 1032 18.99 90.48 50.50
CA ARG A 1032 19.73 90.47 49.23
C ARG A 1032 18.91 91.13 48.10
N LYS A 1033 17.60 90.87 48.05
CA LYS A 1033 16.66 91.43 47.07
C LYS A 1033 16.23 92.88 47.35
N ARG A 1034 16.52 93.43 48.55
CA ARG A 1034 16.39 94.86 48.89
C ARG A 1034 17.71 95.65 48.73
N HIS A 1035 18.76 94.98 48.27
CA HIS A 1035 20.10 95.53 48.08
C HIS A 1035 20.50 95.61 46.59
N SER A 1036 19.94 94.73 45.75
CA SER A 1036 19.92 94.81 44.28
C SER A 1036 19.00 95.93 43.79
#